data_AF-A0AAF0FBA3-F1
#
_entry.id   AF-A0AAF0FBA3-F1
#
_cell.length_a   1.000
_cell.length_b   1.000
_cell.length_c   1.000
_cell.angle_alpha   90.00
_cell.angle_beta   90.00
_cell.angle_gamma   90.00
#
_symmetry.space_group_name_H-M   'P 1'
#
loop_
_entity.id
_entity.type
_entity.pdbx_description
1 polymer ?
#
loop_
_entity_poly.entity_id
_entity_poly.type
_entity_poly.pdbx_seq_one_letter_code
_entity_poly.pdbx_strand_id
1 'polypeptide(L)'
;MTDQGTQSLAFAIADWLQSKQVASIDATKREQAAKLISEAFDVDTSSATDRATYAKGSPGLKAIFDVFLKAQKKMAPSDEAGQTNSEKKGSDVSTASVTISEEDRSKAEDLKNQGNKAMTAKDYGAALKSYTQAIEINGNSPVYYSNRAAAYSQIGQHDEAIADAKKAAELDPKFGKAYSRLGHALFASGQYEEALAAYEKGYEVDPSNKLMKSGIDASKAKLAQSSKDGAMTSAATDDLSAGADASAGAGANMGGGGMPDLGSLLNNPMLSSMASQMMQNGGLEQLMNNPMLRQMADQFGGGGGQMPDLNAMMNNPQLRHADIGLIGLAVMGQNLILNMNDKGYTVAAYNRTTSKVDSFLENEAKGTKVVGAHSIQEFVSLLKRPRKIILLVKAGPAVDAFIQQLEPYLEKGDIIIDGGNSHFPDSDRRTKELESKGLLFVGSGVSGGEEGARHGPSLMPGGSADAWPAIKEIFQKTAAQSDGEPCCDWVGDGGAGHYVKMVHNGIEYGDMQLIAEAYAILKIGLGMDEQEISDIFAEWNKGVLDSFLIEITRDILAYKDTDGKPMLPKILDSAGQKGTGKWTAINALDLGQPVTLVTEAVFARCLSSLKAERERASKILSGPKIKPFEGDKQQFIKDLEQSLYASKIVSYAQGFMLMREAAKEYNWRLNNPSIALMWRGGCIIRSVFLKDITSAFRKNPELENLLFDDFFKEAIQKADEGWRRVVAQAVLWGIPTPATSSALAFYDGVRSAVLPANLLQAQRDYFGAHTFRVLPGQESDRLPDGQDIHVNWTGRGGNVSASTYSA
;
A
#
# COMPACT_ATOMS: atom_id res chain seq x y z
N MET A 1 -47.37 -20.05 0.25
CA MET A 1 -47.94 -21.34 -0.19
C MET A 1 -47.11 -21.79 -1.38
N THR A 2 -46.44 -22.93 -1.26
CA THR A 2 -45.62 -23.55 -2.32
C THR A 2 -46.52 -23.96 -3.49
N ASP A 3 -46.11 -23.70 -4.72
CA ASP A 3 -46.90 -24.11 -5.89
C ASP A 3 -46.78 -25.62 -6.16
N GLN A 4 -47.81 -26.20 -6.79
CA GLN A 4 -47.91 -27.64 -7.04
C GLN A 4 -46.78 -28.20 -7.92
N GLY A 5 -46.19 -27.38 -8.80
CA GLY A 5 -45.05 -27.76 -9.63
C GLY A 5 -43.78 -27.92 -8.80
N THR A 6 -43.54 -26.98 -7.89
CA THR A 6 -42.44 -27.04 -6.91
C THR A 6 -42.59 -28.24 -5.97
N GLN A 7 -43.81 -28.55 -5.51
CA GLN A 7 -44.08 -29.74 -4.69
C GLN A 7 -43.86 -31.05 -5.46
N SER A 8 -44.25 -31.10 -6.73
CA SER A 8 -44.03 -32.28 -7.59
C SER A 8 -42.54 -32.57 -7.82
N LEU A 9 -41.72 -31.51 -7.94
CA LEU A 9 -40.28 -31.63 -8.07
C LEU A 9 -39.62 -32.06 -6.75
N ALA A 10 -40.00 -31.43 -5.63
CA ALA A 10 -39.49 -31.76 -4.30
C ALA A 10 -39.82 -33.22 -3.93
N PHE A 11 -41.04 -33.67 -4.22
CA PHE A 11 -41.46 -35.06 -4.03
C PHE A 11 -40.57 -36.02 -4.83
N ALA A 12 -40.30 -35.73 -6.10
CA ALA A 12 -39.47 -36.59 -6.96
C ALA A 12 -38.01 -36.69 -6.49
N ILE A 13 -37.45 -35.61 -5.94
CA ILE A 13 -36.10 -35.59 -5.37
C ILE A 13 -36.04 -36.41 -4.08
N ALA A 14 -36.99 -36.19 -3.17
CA ALA A 14 -37.06 -36.92 -1.89
C ALA A 14 -37.27 -38.43 -2.12
N ASP A 15 -38.16 -38.82 -3.04
CA ASP A 15 -38.42 -40.23 -3.38
C ASP A 15 -37.19 -40.89 -4.01
N TRP A 16 -36.47 -40.18 -4.89
CA TRP A 16 -35.23 -40.69 -5.50
C TRP A 16 -34.12 -40.93 -4.46
N LEU A 17 -33.93 -40.01 -3.52
CA LEU A 17 -32.91 -40.13 -2.47
C LEU A 17 -33.15 -41.36 -1.57
N GLN A 18 -34.42 -41.74 -1.38
CA GLN A 18 -34.82 -42.93 -0.63
C GLN A 18 -34.75 -44.22 -1.46
N SER A 19 -34.60 -44.15 -2.79
CA SER A 19 -34.51 -45.34 -3.65
C SER A 19 -33.18 -46.09 -3.49
N LYS A 20 -33.19 -47.40 -3.80
CA LYS A 20 -31.99 -48.26 -3.75
C LYS A 20 -30.98 -48.02 -4.87
N GLN A 21 -31.25 -47.07 -5.79
CA GLN A 21 -30.36 -46.79 -6.93
C GLN A 21 -29.17 -45.88 -6.59
N VAL A 22 -29.10 -45.32 -5.38
CA VAL A 22 -28.05 -44.39 -4.94
C VAL A 22 -27.11 -45.07 -3.92
N ALA A 23 -26.52 -46.19 -4.31
CA ALA A 23 -25.74 -47.04 -3.40
C ALA A 23 -24.38 -46.47 -2.96
N SER A 24 -23.86 -45.43 -3.64
CA SER A 24 -22.53 -44.84 -3.38
C SER A 24 -22.53 -43.70 -2.34
N ILE A 25 -23.68 -43.37 -1.74
CA ILE A 25 -23.82 -42.29 -0.75
C ILE A 25 -24.38 -42.87 0.56
N ASP A 26 -23.77 -42.45 1.66
CA ASP A 26 -24.16 -42.79 3.04
C ASP A 26 -25.68 -42.74 3.24
N ALA A 27 -26.27 -43.85 3.69
CA ALA A 27 -27.71 -44.03 3.76
C ALA A 27 -28.37 -43.06 4.75
N THR A 28 -27.72 -42.78 5.88
CA THR A 28 -28.20 -41.87 6.93
C THR A 28 -28.31 -40.44 6.40
N LYS A 29 -27.31 -40.00 5.63
CA LYS A 29 -27.32 -38.66 5.01
C LYS A 29 -28.38 -38.52 3.93
N ARG A 30 -28.65 -39.57 3.16
CA ARG A 30 -29.73 -39.55 2.15
C ARG A 30 -31.11 -39.47 2.80
N GLU A 31 -31.33 -40.23 3.86
CA GLU A 31 -32.59 -40.21 4.61
C GLU A 31 -32.83 -38.85 5.27
N GLN A 32 -31.79 -38.26 5.86
CA GLN A 32 -31.87 -36.91 6.44
C GLN A 32 -32.14 -35.84 5.37
N ALA A 33 -31.50 -35.93 4.20
CA ALA A 33 -31.74 -35.01 3.10
C ALA A 33 -33.16 -35.15 2.52
N ALA A 34 -33.66 -36.37 2.34
CA ALA A 34 -35.03 -36.61 1.89
C ALA A 34 -36.05 -36.04 2.89
N LYS A 35 -35.82 -36.24 4.20
CA LYS A 35 -36.67 -35.70 5.26
C LYS A 35 -36.71 -34.17 5.25
N LEU A 36 -35.56 -33.52 5.15
CA LEU A 36 -35.48 -32.05 5.10
C LEU A 36 -36.20 -31.47 3.87
N ILE A 37 -36.12 -32.15 2.72
CA ILE A 37 -36.81 -31.73 1.49
C ILE A 37 -38.33 -31.94 1.65
N SER A 38 -38.74 -33.08 2.18
CA SER A 38 -40.15 -33.36 2.48
C SER A 38 -40.76 -32.32 3.42
N GLU A 39 -40.05 -31.95 4.49
CA GLU A 39 -40.49 -30.96 5.48
C GLU A 39 -40.53 -29.54 4.89
N ALA A 40 -39.52 -29.15 4.10
CA ALA A 40 -39.43 -27.80 3.55
C ALA A 40 -40.50 -27.49 2.49
N PHE A 41 -40.97 -28.51 1.77
CA PHE A 41 -41.91 -28.35 0.66
C PHE A 41 -43.29 -28.94 0.92
N ASP A 42 -43.52 -29.44 2.14
CA ASP A 42 -44.77 -30.05 2.58
C ASP A 42 -45.21 -31.20 1.66
N VAL A 43 -44.31 -32.18 1.48
CA VAL A 43 -44.51 -33.37 0.64
C VAL A 43 -44.02 -34.63 1.34
N ASP A 44 -44.86 -35.65 1.44
CA ASP A 44 -44.53 -36.91 2.13
C ASP A 44 -44.40 -38.09 1.14
N THR A 45 -43.18 -38.58 0.95
CA THR A 45 -42.91 -39.70 0.05
C THR A 45 -43.51 -41.03 0.53
N SER A 46 -43.87 -41.15 1.80
CA SER A 46 -44.54 -42.31 2.36
C SER A 46 -46.08 -42.25 2.23
N SER A 47 -46.64 -41.06 2.00
CA SER A 47 -48.07 -40.83 1.80
C SER A 47 -48.53 -41.37 0.43
N ALA A 48 -49.53 -42.26 0.45
CA ALA A 48 -50.15 -42.77 -0.77
C ALA A 48 -50.86 -41.66 -1.57
N THR A 49 -51.37 -40.64 -0.88
CA THR A 49 -52.06 -39.49 -1.47
C THR A 49 -51.08 -38.57 -2.19
N ASP A 50 -49.95 -38.26 -1.56
CA ASP A 50 -48.88 -37.41 -2.12
C ASP A 50 -48.22 -38.12 -3.29
N ARG A 51 -47.99 -39.42 -3.18
CA ARG A 51 -47.49 -40.23 -4.29
C ARG A 51 -48.45 -40.23 -5.49
N ALA A 52 -49.76 -40.32 -5.26
CA ALA A 52 -50.74 -40.23 -6.34
C ALA A 52 -50.83 -38.83 -6.97
N THR A 53 -50.58 -37.78 -6.17
CA THR A 53 -50.72 -36.37 -6.55
C THR A 53 -49.47 -35.83 -7.26
N TYR A 54 -48.28 -36.19 -6.77
CA TYR A 54 -47.01 -35.57 -7.14
C TYR A 54 -46.07 -36.49 -7.95
N ALA A 55 -46.25 -37.81 -7.90
CA ALA A 55 -45.42 -38.74 -8.69
C ALA A 55 -45.91 -38.90 -10.14
N LYS A 56 -47.14 -38.49 -10.46
CA LYS A 56 -47.73 -38.61 -11.80
C LYS A 56 -47.20 -37.51 -12.72
N GLY A 57 -46.28 -37.87 -13.63
CA GLY A 57 -45.79 -36.97 -14.68
C GLY A 57 -44.50 -36.20 -14.37
N SER A 58 -43.85 -36.46 -13.23
CA SER A 58 -42.54 -35.86 -12.93
C SER A 58 -41.44 -36.52 -13.78
N PRO A 59 -40.75 -35.80 -14.68
CA PRO A 59 -39.59 -36.35 -15.38
C PRO A 59 -38.54 -36.63 -14.31
N GLY A 60 -38.21 -37.90 -14.06
CA GLY A 60 -37.23 -38.26 -13.03
C GLY A 60 -35.96 -37.41 -13.15
N LEU A 61 -35.34 -37.08 -12.01
CA LEU A 61 -34.31 -36.03 -11.84
C LEU A 61 -33.22 -35.97 -12.93
N LYS A 62 -32.87 -37.13 -13.52
CA LYS A 62 -31.96 -37.24 -14.66
C LYS A 62 -32.43 -36.45 -15.89
N ALA A 63 -33.70 -36.53 -16.24
CA ALA A 63 -34.27 -35.79 -17.37
C ALA A 63 -34.29 -34.28 -17.13
N ILE A 64 -34.49 -33.84 -15.87
CA ILE A 64 -34.45 -32.42 -15.49
C ILE A 64 -33.01 -31.88 -15.59
N PHE A 65 -32.02 -32.67 -15.17
CA PHE A 65 -30.62 -32.32 -15.29
C PHE A 65 -30.17 -32.22 -16.76
N ASP A 66 -30.64 -33.11 -17.63
CA ASP A 66 -30.34 -33.07 -19.07
C ASP A 66 -30.94 -31.83 -19.76
N VAL A 67 -32.11 -31.36 -19.31
CA VAL A 67 -32.73 -30.11 -19.79
C VAL A 67 -31.94 -28.89 -19.32
N PHE A 68 -31.47 -28.88 -18.06
CA PHE A 68 -30.63 -27.81 -17.52
C PHE A 68 -29.31 -27.67 -18.29
N LEU A 69 -28.62 -28.77 -18.59
CA LEU A 69 -27.38 -28.75 -19.36
C LEU A 69 -27.59 -28.26 -20.81
N LYS A 70 -28.74 -28.58 -21.41
CA LYS A 70 -29.11 -28.06 -22.74
C LYS A 70 -29.44 -26.56 -22.70
N ALA A 71 -30.11 -26.09 -21.65
CA ALA A 71 -30.41 -24.68 -21.47
C ALA A 71 -29.14 -23.85 -21.26
N GLN A 72 -28.18 -24.36 -20.48
CA GLN A 72 -26.90 -23.69 -20.23
C GLN A 72 -26.08 -23.49 -21.52
N LYS A 73 -26.11 -24.45 -22.45
CA LYS A 73 -25.46 -24.31 -23.78
C LYS A 73 -26.12 -23.28 -24.69
N LYS A 74 -27.37 -22.90 -24.44
CA LYS A 74 -28.11 -21.89 -25.21
C LYS A 74 -27.88 -20.46 -24.71
N MET A 75 -27.21 -20.26 -23.56
CA MET A 75 -27.07 -18.96 -22.89
C MET A 75 -25.71 -18.26 -23.13
N ALA A 76 -24.97 -18.57 -24.20
CA ALA A 76 -23.86 -17.71 -24.66
C ALA A 76 -24.43 -16.52 -25.46
N PRO A 77 -23.85 -15.30 -25.36
CA PRO A 77 -24.61 -14.06 -25.54
C PRO A 77 -24.78 -13.62 -27.00
N SER A 78 -25.95 -13.04 -27.29
CA SER A 78 -26.24 -12.15 -28.43
C SER A 78 -27.12 -10.99 -27.97
N ASP A 79 -26.96 -9.85 -28.64
CA ASP A 79 -27.44 -8.50 -28.33
C ASP A 79 -28.96 -8.28 -28.24
N GLU A 80 -29.27 -7.09 -27.70
CA GLU A 80 -30.46 -6.21 -27.89
C GLU A 80 -31.54 -6.08 -26.80
N ALA A 81 -31.57 -4.85 -26.24
CA ALA A 81 -32.68 -3.90 -26.02
C ALA A 81 -34.10 -4.35 -25.57
N GLY A 82 -34.65 -3.63 -24.59
CA GLY A 82 -36.11 -3.55 -24.39
C GLY A 82 -36.56 -2.96 -23.05
N GLN A 83 -37.15 -1.76 -23.11
CA GLN A 83 -37.69 -0.93 -22.02
C GLN A 83 -39.02 -1.44 -21.42
N THR A 84 -39.35 -1.05 -20.17
CA THR A 84 -40.49 -0.16 -19.78
C THR A 84 -41.17 -0.47 -18.41
N ASN A 85 -41.21 0.58 -17.58
CA ASN A 85 -42.16 1.07 -16.57
C ASN A 85 -43.45 0.29 -16.21
N SER A 86 -43.86 0.34 -14.93
CA SER A 86 -44.93 1.24 -14.45
C SER A 86 -45.22 1.14 -12.94
N GLU A 87 -45.72 2.25 -12.40
CA GLU A 87 -45.84 2.67 -10.99
C GLU A 87 -47.17 2.30 -10.30
N LYS A 88 -47.23 2.43 -8.96
CA LYS A 88 -48.19 3.25 -8.14
C LYS A 88 -48.41 2.65 -6.74
N LYS A 89 -48.85 3.33 -5.67
CA LYS A 89 -48.63 4.65 -5.00
C LYS A 89 -49.53 4.64 -3.73
N GLY A 90 -49.12 5.26 -2.61
CA GLY A 90 -49.96 5.68 -1.44
C GLY A 90 -49.31 5.46 -0.05
N SER A 91 -48.67 6.47 0.60
CA SER A 91 -49.17 7.43 1.64
C SER A 91 -49.65 6.78 2.96
N ASP A 92 -49.27 7.13 4.21
CA ASP A 92 -48.64 8.33 4.81
C ASP A 92 -48.05 8.03 6.23
N VAL A 93 -46.92 8.70 6.55
CA VAL A 93 -46.49 9.41 7.79
C VAL A 93 -46.44 8.72 9.20
N SER A 94 -45.21 8.35 9.63
CA SER A 94 -44.45 8.91 10.80
C SER A 94 -43.74 7.92 11.74
N THR A 95 -42.55 8.36 12.19
CA THR A 95 -41.60 7.80 13.19
C THR A 95 -40.62 6.74 12.68
N ALA A 96 -39.50 7.16 12.10
CA ALA A 96 -38.46 6.23 11.63
C ALA A 96 -37.30 6.13 12.63
N SER A 97 -37.36 5.10 13.50
CA SER A 97 -36.20 4.22 13.60
C SER A 97 -35.90 3.72 12.19
N VAL A 98 -34.64 3.66 11.76
CA VAL A 98 -34.29 3.19 10.41
C VAL A 98 -34.67 1.71 10.31
N THR A 99 -35.91 1.44 9.92
CA THR A 99 -36.45 0.13 9.63
C THR A 99 -36.13 -0.12 8.16
N ILE A 100 -34.99 -0.78 7.94
CA ILE A 100 -34.56 -1.23 6.62
C ILE A 100 -35.68 -2.09 6.03
N SER A 101 -36.11 -1.76 4.81
CA SER A 101 -37.19 -2.47 4.12
C SER A 101 -36.83 -3.96 3.95
N GLU A 102 -37.84 -4.84 3.89
CA GLU A 102 -37.59 -6.27 3.65
C GLU A 102 -36.88 -6.50 2.30
N GLU A 103 -37.17 -5.65 1.32
CA GLU A 103 -36.51 -5.67 0.02
C GLU A 103 -35.01 -5.30 0.11
N ASP A 104 -34.67 -4.27 0.88
CA ASP A 104 -33.27 -3.86 1.12
C ASP A 104 -32.52 -4.89 1.96
N ARG A 105 -33.19 -5.52 2.93
CA ARG A 105 -32.64 -6.65 3.69
C ARG A 105 -32.31 -7.83 2.76
N SER A 106 -33.22 -8.17 1.85
CA SER A 106 -32.98 -9.22 0.85
C SER A 106 -31.82 -8.86 -0.09
N LYS A 107 -31.76 -7.62 -0.58
CA LYS A 107 -30.66 -7.14 -1.44
C LYS A 107 -29.30 -7.20 -0.72
N ALA A 108 -29.23 -6.78 0.54
CA ALA A 108 -28.00 -6.85 1.33
C ALA A 108 -27.54 -8.30 1.56
N GLU A 109 -28.47 -9.23 1.76
CA GLU A 109 -28.16 -10.66 1.89
C GLU A 109 -27.68 -11.29 0.58
N ASP A 110 -28.25 -10.89 -0.55
CA ASP A 110 -27.78 -11.32 -1.88
C ASP A 110 -26.36 -10.83 -2.16
N LEU A 111 -26.05 -9.58 -1.83
CA LEU A 111 -24.71 -9.01 -1.94
C LEU A 111 -23.71 -9.71 -1.01
N LYS A 112 -24.10 -10.05 0.23
CA LYS A 112 -23.28 -10.88 1.11
C LYS A 112 -23.02 -12.27 0.48
N ASN A 113 -24.02 -12.89 -0.13
CA ASN A 113 -23.86 -14.19 -0.80
C ASN A 113 -22.95 -14.10 -2.03
N GLN A 114 -23.04 -13.02 -2.82
CA GLN A 114 -22.11 -12.73 -3.92
C GLN A 114 -20.68 -12.56 -3.40
N GLY A 115 -20.50 -11.78 -2.33
CA GLY A 115 -19.21 -11.63 -1.67
C GLY A 115 -18.63 -12.96 -1.18
N ASN A 116 -19.46 -13.84 -0.62
CA ASN A 116 -19.03 -15.18 -0.19
C ASN A 116 -18.59 -16.07 -1.36
N LYS A 117 -19.29 -16.00 -2.51
CA LYS A 117 -18.89 -16.70 -3.74
C LYS A 117 -17.54 -16.18 -4.24
N ALA A 118 -17.35 -14.86 -4.25
CA ALA A 118 -16.08 -14.22 -4.63
C ALA A 118 -14.94 -14.61 -3.67
N MET A 119 -15.19 -14.69 -2.36
CA MET A 119 -14.23 -15.20 -1.37
C MET A 119 -13.81 -16.65 -1.67
N THR A 120 -14.75 -17.52 -2.06
CA THR A 120 -14.42 -18.90 -2.46
C THR A 120 -13.61 -18.95 -3.76
N ALA A 121 -13.90 -18.05 -4.70
CA ALA A 121 -13.13 -17.88 -5.93
C ALA A 121 -11.76 -17.21 -5.73
N LYS A 122 -11.44 -16.75 -4.50
CA LYS A 122 -10.26 -15.93 -4.16
C LYS A 122 -10.20 -14.60 -4.92
N ASP A 123 -11.34 -14.11 -5.40
CA ASP A 123 -11.49 -12.76 -5.94
C ASP A 123 -11.83 -11.80 -4.80
N TYR A 124 -10.80 -11.40 -4.06
CA TYR A 124 -10.97 -10.54 -2.90
C TYR A 124 -11.44 -9.13 -3.25
N GLY A 125 -11.16 -8.64 -4.47
CA GLY A 125 -11.65 -7.34 -4.95
C GLY A 125 -13.16 -7.34 -5.14
N ALA A 126 -13.71 -8.35 -5.83
CA ALA A 126 -15.15 -8.51 -5.99
C ALA A 126 -15.85 -8.79 -4.65
N ALA A 127 -15.21 -9.54 -3.74
CA ALA A 127 -15.73 -9.77 -2.40
C ALA A 127 -15.87 -8.46 -1.60
N LEU A 128 -14.83 -7.62 -1.59
CA LEU A 128 -14.83 -6.32 -0.91
C LEU A 128 -15.90 -5.38 -1.45
N LYS A 129 -16.07 -5.34 -2.78
CA LYS A 129 -17.13 -4.55 -3.42
C LYS A 129 -18.52 -5.01 -2.95
N SER A 130 -18.77 -6.32 -2.99
CA SER A 130 -20.07 -6.89 -2.62
C SER A 130 -20.41 -6.68 -1.15
N TYR A 131 -19.44 -6.87 -0.25
CA TYR A 131 -19.66 -6.61 1.18
C TYR A 131 -19.83 -5.12 1.51
N THR A 132 -19.14 -4.23 0.80
CA THR A 132 -19.31 -2.78 0.97
C THR A 132 -20.71 -2.35 0.56
N GLN A 133 -21.21 -2.83 -0.59
CA GLN A 133 -22.58 -2.56 -1.02
C GLN A 133 -23.62 -3.14 -0.04
N ALA A 134 -23.37 -4.32 0.54
CA ALA A 134 -24.24 -4.89 1.57
C ALA A 134 -24.30 -4.01 2.84
N ILE A 135 -23.17 -3.41 3.24
CA ILE A 135 -23.07 -2.51 4.39
C ILE A 135 -23.74 -1.17 4.11
N GLU A 136 -23.62 -0.63 2.90
CA GLU A 136 -24.31 0.60 2.49
C GLU A 136 -25.83 0.46 2.56
N ILE A 137 -26.36 -0.73 2.25
CA ILE A 137 -27.80 -1.03 2.33
C ILE A 137 -28.22 -1.36 3.77
N ASN A 138 -27.43 -2.15 4.49
CA ASN A 138 -27.72 -2.54 5.87
C ASN A 138 -26.44 -2.54 6.73
N GLY A 139 -26.15 -1.37 7.31
CA GLY A 139 -24.97 -1.14 8.15
C GLY A 139 -25.05 -1.71 9.56
N ASN A 140 -26.13 -2.42 9.93
CA ASN A 140 -26.35 -2.95 11.28
C ASN A 140 -26.05 -4.45 11.42
N SER A 141 -25.58 -5.12 10.36
CA SER A 141 -25.25 -6.54 10.40
C SER A 141 -23.78 -6.79 10.77
N PRO A 142 -23.46 -7.41 11.92
CA PRO A 142 -22.07 -7.73 12.31
C PRO A 142 -21.41 -8.72 11.32
N VAL A 143 -22.21 -9.51 10.59
CA VAL A 143 -21.73 -10.51 9.63
C VAL A 143 -21.06 -9.84 8.43
N TYR A 144 -21.58 -8.72 7.93
CA TYR A 144 -21.03 -8.08 6.73
C TYR A 144 -19.65 -7.49 7.01
N TYR A 145 -19.50 -6.78 8.14
CA TYR A 145 -18.22 -6.29 8.59
C TYR A 145 -17.23 -7.44 8.87
N SER A 146 -17.65 -8.52 9.54
CA SER A 146 -16.76 -9.67 9.78
C SER A 146 -16.28 -10.36 8.50
N ASN A 147 -17.15 -10.47 7.49
CA ASN A 147 -16.78 -11.04 6.19
C ASN A 147 -15.86 -10.11 5.39
N ARG A 148 -16.11 -8.80 5.42
CA ARG A 148 -15.23 -7.81 4.79
C ARG A 148 -13.87 -7.72 5.48
N ALA A 149 -13.83 -7.83 6.82
CA ALA A 149 -12.59 -7.98 7.58
C ALA A 149 -11.78 -9.21 7.17
N ALA A 150 -12.46 -10.33 6.88
CA ALA A 150 -11.80 -11.52 6.36
C ALA A 150 -11.18 -11.27 4.99
N ALA A 151 -11.89 -10.60 4.08
CA ALA A 151 -11.39 -10.25 2.75
C ALA A 151 -10.18 -9.30 2.83
N TYR A 152 -10.26 -8.24 3.65
CA TYR A 152 -9.15 -7.32 3.90
C TYR A 152 -7.91 -8.04 4.44
N SER A 153 -8.09 -9.00 5.36
CA SER A 153 -6.98 -9.81 5.88
C SER A 153 -6.27 -10.64 4.79
N GLN A 154 -7.00 -11.14 3.78
CA GLN A 154 -6.40 -11.94 2.70
C GLN A 154 -5.52 -11.13 1.75
N ILE A 155 -5.73 -9.81 1.67
CA ILE A 155 -4.96 -8.91 0.81
C ILE A 155 -3.95 -8.05 1.60
N GLY A 156 -3.68 -8.40 2.86
CA GLY A 156 -2.72 -7.69 3.71
C GLY A 156 -3.19 -6.31 4.21
N GLN A 157 -4.49 -6.00 4.08
CA GLN A 157 -5.09 -4.74 4.56
C GLN A 157 -5.52 -4.89 6.01
N HIS A 158 -4.56 -5.02 6.91
CA HIS A 158 -4.85 -5.39 8.30
C HIS A 158 -5.54 -4.29 9.10
N ASP A 159 -5.26 -3.00 8.85
CA ASP A 159 -5.94 -1.89 9.52
C ASP A 159 -7.44 -1.84 9.21
N GLU A 160 -7.81 -2.03 7.94
CA GLU A 160 -9.21 -2.15 7.53
C GLU A 160 -9.87 -3.39 8.13
N ALA A 161 -9.16 -4.52 8.18
CA ALA A 161 -9.63 -5.72 8.82
C ALA A 161 -9.87 -5.53 10.32
N ILE A 162 -8.98 -4.81 11.02
CA ILE A 162 -9.13 -4.46 12.44
C ILE A 162 -10.35 -3.56 12.63
N ALA A 163 -10.51 -2.52 11.81
CA ALA A 163 -11.64 -1.59 11.92
C ALA A 163 -12.98 -2.30 11.73
N ASP A 164 -13.11 -3.13 10.69
CA ASP A 164 -14.33 -3.89 10.42
C ASP A 164 -14.58 -4.96 11.49
N ALA A 165 -13.53 -5.65 11.98
CA ALA A 165 -13.69 -6.63 13.04
C ALA A 165 -14.09 -5.98 14.38
N LYS A 166 -13.56 -4.79 14.72
CA LYS A 166 -14.01 -3.98 15.85
C LYS A 166 -15.47 -3.58 15.67
N LYS A 167 -15.85 -3.10 14.47
CA LYS A 167 -17.24 -2.73 14.19
C LYS A 167 -18.21 -3.91 14.32
N ALA A 168 -17.82 -5.10 13.85
CA ALA A 168 -18.59 -6.31 14.02
C ALA A 168 -18.79 -6.69 15.50
N ALA A 169 -17.74 -6.52 16.32
CA ALA A 169 -17.81 -6.78 17.77
C ALA A 169 -18.61 -5.71 18.53
N GLU A 170 -18.62 -4.46 18.06
CA GLU A 170 -19.49 -3.40 18.58
C GLU A 170 -20.97 -3.68 18.30
N LEU A 171 -21.29 -4.14 17.08
CA LEU A 171 -22.66 -4.45 16.66
C LEU A 171 -23.23 -5.69 17.35
N ASP A 172 -22.40 -6.71 17.57
CA ASP A 172 -22.76 -7.88 18.37
C ASP A 172 -21.57 -8.35 19.24
N PRO A 173 -21.54 -7.95 20.52
CA PRO A 173 -20.50 -8.35 21.45
C PRO A 173 -20.43 -9.86 21.72
N LYS A 174 -21.44 -10.65 21.34
CA LYS A 174 -21.46 -12.13 21.46
C LYS A 174 -21.08 -12.82 20.14
N PHE A 175 -20.72 -12.07 19.10
CA PHE A 175 -20.33 -12.65 17.83
C PHE A 175 -18.86 -13.12 17.84
N GLY A 176 -18.63 -14.36 18.25
CA GLY A 176 -17.28 -14.95 18.37
C GLY A 176 -16.40 -14.79 17.11
N LYS A 177 -16.98 -14.85 15.91
CA LYS A 177 -16.22 -14.63 14.65
C LYS A 177 -15.62 -13.22 14.56
N ALA A 178 -16.24 -12.19 15.12
CA ALA A 178 -15.67 -10.84 15.12
C ALA A 178 -14.33 -10.80 15.84
N TYR A 179 -14.26 -11.37 17.04
CA TYR A 179 -13.02 -11.46 17.82
C TYR A 179 -11.96 -12.33 17.16
N SER A 180 -12.36 -13.38 16.43
CA SER A 180 -11.42 -14.24 15.69
C SER A 180 -10.76 -13.47 14.54
N ARG A 181 -11.55 -12.69 13.81
CA ARG A 181 -11.05 -11.80 12.75
C ARG A 181 -10.18 -10.68 13.32
N LEU A 182 -10.59 -10.10 14.44
CA LEU A 182 -9.86 -9.04 15.12
C LEU A 182 -8.49 -9.53 15.59
N GLY A 183 -8.44 -10.65 16.33
CA GLY A 183 -7.20 -11.26 16.79
C GLY A 183 -6.27 -11.62 15.64
N HIS A 184 -6.81 -12.20 14.55
CA HIS A 184 -6.01 -12.54 13.37
C HIS A 184 -5.41 -11.31 12.69
N ALA A 185 -6.21 -10.25 12.53
CA ALA A 185 -5.74 -9.02 11.90
C ALA A 185 -4.71 -8.27 12.76
N LEU A 186 -4.91 -8.22 14.08
CA LEU A 186 -3.95 -7.64 15.04
C LEU A 186 -2.64 -8.42 15.06
N PHE A 187 -2.72 -9.76 15.11
CA PHE A 187 -1.55 -10.64 15.10
C PHE A 187 -0.73 -10.48 13.82
N ALA A 188 -1.40 -10.45 12.67
CA ALA A 188 -0.75 -10.22 11.37
C ALA A 188 -0.15 -8.80 11.25
N SER A 189 -0.65 -7.83 12.02
CA SER A 189 -0.11 -6.46 12.10
C SER A 189 1.02 -6.29 13.13
N GLY A 190 1.42 -7.36 13.82
CA GLY A 190 2.44 -7.30 14.88
C GLY A 190 1.94 -6.75 16.22
N GLN A 191 0.65 -6.48 16.37
CA GLN A 191 0.05 -5.97 17.62
C GLN A 191 -0.30 -7.14 18.55
N TYR A 192 0.72 -7.78 19.12
CA TYR A 192 0.55 -9.06 19.81
C TYR A 192 -0.19 -8.98 21.15
N GLU A 193 -0.04 -7.90 21.94
CA GLU A 193 -0.83 -7.71 23.16
C GLU A 193 -2.32 -7.54 22.83
N GLU A 194 -2.64 -6.71 21.84
CA GLU A 194 -4.02 -6.46 21.42
C GLU A 194 -4.64 -7.72 20.78
N ALA A 195 -3.85 -8.47 20.00
CA ALA A 195 -4.26 -9.74 19.44
C ALA A 195 -4.61 -10.75 20.54
N LEU A 196 -3.76 -10.84 21.57
CA LEU A 196 -4.00 -11.69 22.73
C LEU A 196 -5.32 -11.32 23.42
N ALA A 197 -5.53 -10.04 23.72
CA ALA A 197 -6.76 -9.55 24.35
C ALA A 197 -8.01 -9.86 23.50
N ALA A 198 -7.91 -9.68 22.18
CA ALA A 198 -9.01 -9.99 21.26
C ALA A 198 -9.31 -11.50 21.24
N TYR A 199 -8.30 -12.36 21.21
CA TYR A 199 -8.49 -13.81 21.23
C TYR A 199 -9.02 -14.32 22.57
N GLU A 200 -8.57 -13.77 23.71
CA GLU A 200 -9.07 -14.13 25.04
C GLU A 200 -10.55 -13.75 25.18
N LYS A 201 -10.93 -12.54 24.80
CA LYS A 201 -12.33 -12.11 24.77
C LYS A 201 -13.19 -12.94 23.80
N GLY A 202 -12.63 -13.31 22.64
CA GLY A 202 -13.28 -14.22 21.71
C GLY A 202 -13.49 -15.62 22.25
N TYR A 203 -12.54 -16.12 23.06
CA TYR A 203 -12.60 -17.42 23.71
C TYR A 203 -13.59 -17.44 24.89
N GLU A 204 -13.78 -16.32 25.59
CA GLU A 204 -14.87 -16.18 26.57
C GLU A 204 -16.26 -16.31 25.92
N VAL A 205 -16.40 -15.74 24.72
CA VAL A 205 -17.66 -15.73 23.95
C VAL A 205 -17.92 -17.07 23.25
N ASP A 206 -16.89 -17.74 22.73
CA ASP A 206 -16.97 -19.07 22.10
C ASP A 206 -15.80 -19.97 22.56
N PRO A 207 -15.93 -20.62 23.74
CA PRO A 207 -14.88 -21.47 24.31
C PRO A 207 -14.57 -22.72 23.48
N SER A 208 -15.45 -23.09 22.53
CA SER A 208 -15.27 -24.26 21.68
C SER A 208 -14.35 -24.00 20.47
N ASN A 209 -14.00 -22.73 20.23
CA ASN A 209 -13.29 -22.30 19.05
C ASN A 209 -11.78 -22.55 19.15
N LYS A 210 -11.32 -23.64 18.51
CA LYS A 210 -9.89 -24.02 18.50
C LYS A 210 -8.97 -22.95 17.92
N LEU A 211 -9.44 -22.14 16.96
CA LEU A 211 -8.63 -21.07 16.35
C LEU A 211 -8.31 -19.97 17.36
N MET A 212 -9.23 -19.65 18.28
CA MET A 212 -9.00 -18.67 19.33
C MET A 212 -7.91 -19.14 20.27
N LYS A 213 -8.00 -20.40 20.72
CA LYS A 213 -6.98 -21.00 21.59
C LYS A 213 -5.60 -20.99 20.95
N SER A 214 -5.49 -21.41 19.68
CA SER A 214 -4.24 -21.34 18.94
C SER A 214 -3.73 -19.89 18.77
N GLY A 215 -4.64 -18.92 18.60
CA GLY A 215 -4.30 -17.50 18.54
C GLY A 215 -3.75 -16.95 19.87
N ILE A 216 -4.33 -17.35 21.00
CA ILE A 216 -3.83 -17.03 22.36
C ILE A 216 -2.41 -17.56 22.53
N ASP A 217 -2.20 -18.83 22.22
CA ASP A 217 -0.89 -19.49 22.38
C ASP A 217 0.17 -18.84 21.49
N ALA A 218 -0.17 -18.56 20.22
CA ALA A 218 0.72 -17.88 19.29
C ALA A 218 1.07 -16.45 19.74
N SER A 219 0.09 -15.70 20.25
CA SER A 219 0.30 -14.32 20.73
C SER A 219 1.19 -14.32 21.98
N LYS A 220 0.97 -15.24 22.93
CA LYS A 220 1.83 -15.41 24.12
C LYS A 220 3.27 -15.79 23.74
N ALA A 221 3.44 -16.69 22.77
CA ALA A 221 4.77 -17.07 22.29
C ALA A 221 5.52 -15.88 21.67
N LYS A 222 4.83 -15.02 20.91
CA LYS A 222 5.42 -13.81 20.33
C LYS A 222 5.81 -12.78 21.39
N LEU A 223 4.94 -12.53 22.37
CA LEU A 223 5.25 -11.61 23.47
C LEU A 223 6.44 -12.08 24.32
N ALA A 224 6.54 -13.39 24.59
CA ALA A 224 7.67 -13.96 25.31
C ALA A 224 9.00 -13.88 24.52
N GLN A 225 8.94 -13.84 23.19
CA GLN A 225 10.10 -13.62 22.33
C GLN A 225 10.58 -12.16 22.43
N SER A 226 9.65 -11.20 22.35
CA SER A 226 9.93 -9.77 22.49
C SER A 226 10.56 -9.41 23.85
N SER A 227 10.12 -10.04 24.95
CA SER A 227 10.70 -9.80 26.28
C SER A 227 12.12 -10.36 26.44
N LYS A 228 12.50 -11.41 25.71
CA LYS A 228 13.86 -11.96 25.72
C LYS A 228 14.84 -11.09 24.94
N ASP A 229 14.38 -10.51 23.83
CA ASP A 229 15.18 -9.59 23.03
C ASP A 229 15.42 -8.27 23.78
N GLY A 230 14.44 -7.79 24.57
CA GLY A 230 14.61 -6.64 25.47
C GLY A 230 15.55 -6.90 26.66
N ALA A 231 15.55 -8.12 27.21
CA ALA A 231 16.43 -8.49 28.33
C ALA A 231 17.91 -8.66 27.92
N MET A 232 18.20 -8.98 26.66
CA MET A 232 19.58 -8.99 26.15
C MET A 232 20.14 -7.58 25.94
N THR A 233 19.28 -6.57 25.76
CA THR A 233 19.71 -5.15 25.64
C THR A 233 19.90 -4.44 26.98
N SER A 234 19.38 -4.97 28.09
CA SER A 234 19.46 -4.34 29.42
C SER A 234 20.54 -4.92 30.35
N ALA A 235 21.35 -5.89 29.87
CA ALA A 235 22.41 -6.53 30.67
C ALA A 235 23.74 -5.74 30.70
N ALA A 236 23.71 -4.45 30.34
CA ALA A 236 24.87 -3.58 30.33
C ALA A 236 24.58 -2.24 31.03
N THR A 237 24.06 -2.27 32.26
CA THR A 237 24.24 -1.19 33.26
C THR A 237 23.84 -1.68 34.65
N ASP A 238 24.83 -1.70 35.54
CA ASP A 238 24.79 -1.46 36.98
C ASP A 238 23.92 -2.34 37.90
N ASP A 239 24.64 -3.23 38.60
CA ASP A 239 24.29 -3.83 39.88
C ASP A 239 24.80 -2.92 41.02
N LEU A 240 23.90 -2.29 41.78
CA LEU A 240 24.15 -1.81 43.14
C LEU A 240 22.84 -1.74 43.96
N SER A 241 22.76 -2.63 44.95
CA SER A 241 22.09 -2.50 46.27
C SER A 241 20.56 -2.65 46.43
N ALA A 242 20.18 -3.87 46.82
CA ALA A 242 19.36 -4.34 47.96
C ALA A 242 18.51 -3.40 48.84
N GLY A 243 17.30 -3.91 49.21
CA GLY A 243 16.55 -3.62 50.46
C GLY A 243 15.02 -3.61 50.26
N ALA A 244 14.30 -4.74 50.31
CA ALA A 244 13.71 -5.42 51.48
C ALA A 244 12.28 -4.96 51.87
N ASP A 245 11.32 -5.91 51.71
CA ASP A 245 10.16 -6.27 52.56
C ASP A 245 9.15 -5.22 53.07
N ALA A 246 7.88 -5.51 53.39
CA ALA A 246 6.89 -6.57 53.12
C ALA A 246 5.63 -6.23 53.97
N SER A 247 4.50 -6.88 53.65
CA SER A 247 3.27 -7.10 54.47
C SER A 247 2.26 -5.93 54.57
N ALA A 248 0.99 -6.04 54.17
CA ALA A 248 -0.11 -7.02 54.36
C ALA A 248 -0.99 -6.72 55.60
N GLY A 249 -2.32 -6.67 55.40
CA GLY A 249 -3.31 -6.62 56.49
C GLY A 249 -4.74 -6.37 56.02
N ALA A 250 -5.55 -7.43 56.04
CA ALA A 250 -6.96 -7.50 55.67
C ALA A 250 -7.93 -7.13 56.83
N GLY A 251 -9.20 -6.87 56.53
CA GLY A 251 -10.28 -6.91 57.54
C GLY A 251 -11.63 -6.36 57.07
N ALA A 252 -12.68 -7.19 57.14
CA ALA A 252 -14.04 -6.98 56.65
C ALA A 252 -15.03 -6.40 57.71
N ASN A 253 -16.17 -5.81 57.29
CA ASN A 253 -17.55 -6.35 57.43
C ASN A 253 -18.67 -5.28 57.58
N MET A 254 -19.75 -5.46 56.79
CA MET A 254 -21.21 -5.24 57.00
C MET A 254 -21.86 -3.89 57.43
N GLY A 255 -22.86 -3.45 56.64
CA GLY A 255 -24.16 -2.96 57.17
C GLY A 255 -24.87 -1.75 56.51
N GLY A 256 -25.85 -2.00 55.62
CA GLY A 256 -27.19 -1.37 55.57
C GLY A 256 -27.42 0.13 55.25
N GLY A 257 -27.90 0.40 54.01
CA GLY A 257 -29.10 1.20 53.66
C GLY A 257 -29.26 2.70 54.01
N GLY A 258 -29.27 3.58 52.98
CA GLY A 258 -29.84 4.94 53.01
C GLY A 258 -29.20 5.90 51.99
N MET A 259 -29.99 6.64 51.19
CA MET A 259 -29.54 7.52 50.07
C MET A 259 -28.47 8.58 50.47
N PRO A 260 -27.54 9.00 49.57
CA PRO A 260 -26.54 10.02 49.93
C PRO A 260 -26.95 11.45 49.57
N ASP A 261 -26.74 12.30 50.58
CA ASP A 261 -26.75 13.75 50.66
C ASP A 261 -25.59 14.42 49.89
N LEU A 262 -25.80 15.65 49.41
CA LEU A 262 -24.91 16.43 48.53
C LEU A 262 -23.57 16.82 49.18
N GLY A 263 -23.38 16.56 50.47
CA GLY A 263 -22.08 16.64 51.16
C GLY A 263 -21.10 15.49 50.84
N SER A 264 -21.55 14.42 50.18
CA SER A 264 -20.74 13.23 49.87
C SER A 264 -19.86 13.35 48.61
N LEU A 265 -19.97 14.43 47.83
CA LEU A 265 -19.11 14.67 46.66
C LEU A 265 -17.74 15.28 47.01
N LEU A 266 -17.57 15.83 48.22
CA LEU A 266 -16.33 16.46 48.66
C LEU A 266 -15.42 15.58 49.53
N ASN A 267 -15.83 14.33 49.79
CA ASN A 267 -15.03 13.35 50.55
C ASN A 267 -14.75 12.07 49.75
N ASN A 268 -14.69 12.17 48.42
CA ASN A 268 -14.34 11.06 47.56
C ASN A 268 -12.84 10.70 47.74
N PRO A 269 -12.51 9.51 48.30
CA PRO A 269 -11.13 9.09 48.53
C PRO A 269 -10.34 8.97 47.23
N MET A 270 -11.03 8.75 46.10
CA MET A 270 -10.45 8.67 44.76
C MET A 270 -10.03 10.05 44.23
N LEU A 271 -10.77 11.11 44.55
CA LEU A 271 -10.34 12.50 44.25
C LEU A 271 -9.22 12.95 45.19
N SER A 272 -9.28 12.57 46.47
CA SER A 272 -8.23 12.88 47.45
C SER A 272 -6.94 12.11 47.18
N SER A 273 -7.04 10.85 46.72
CA SER A 273 -5.89 10.06 46.28
C SER A 273 -5.34 10.59 44.96
N MET A 274 -6.18 10.99 44.01
CA MET A 274 -5.75 11.61 42.75
C MET A 274 -5.06 12.97 42.99
N ALA A 275 -5.58 13.79 43.90
CA ALA A 275 -4.96 15.05 44.32
C ALA A 275 -3.63 14.82 45.08
N SER A 276 -3.56 13.82 45.95
CA SER A 276 -2.34 13.45 46.67
C SER A 276 -1.27 12.87 45.74
N GLN A 277 -1.67 12.11 44.72
CA GLN A 277 -0.79 11.54 43.70
C GLN A 277 -0.31 12.60 42.70
N MET A 278 -1.13 13.61 42.40
CA MET A 278 -0.71 14.82 41.67
C MET A 278 0.26 15.70 42.45
N MET A 279 0.15 15.74 43.79
CA MET A 279 1.09 16.45 44.66
C MET A 279 2.42 15.69 44.83
N GLN A 280 2.41 14.36 44.86
CA GLN A 280 3.64 13.55 44.95
C GLN A 280 4.47 13.55 43.66
N ASN A 281 3.84 13.68 42.49
CA ASN A 281 4.53 13.66 41.19
C ASN A 281 4.84 15.06 40.63
N GLY A 282 4.67 16.13 41.41
CA GLY A 282 4.94 17.51 40.96
C GLY A 282 4.00 18.04 39.87
N GLY A 283 2.97 17.30 39.49
CA GLY A 283 2.04 17.65 38.41
C GLY A 283 1.21 18.91 38.72
N LEU A 284 0.92 19.15 40.00
CA LEU A 284 0.24 20.38 40.45
C LEU A 284 1.17 21.60 40.35
N GLU A 285 2.47 21.41 40.57
CA GLU A 285 3.48 22.47 40.50
C GLU A 285 3.82 22.84 39.05
N GLN A 286 3.74 21.88 38.12
CA GLN A 286 3.78 22.14 36.67
C GLN A 286 2.51 22.82 36.14
N LEU A 287 1.33 22.48 36.66
CA LEU A 287 0.08 23.15 36.35
C LEU A 287 0.06 24.61 36.84
N MET A 288 0.61 24.88 38.04
CA MET A 288 0.69 26.24 38.60
C MET A 288 1.85 27.09 38.07
N ASN A 289 2.92 26.48 37.55
CA ASN A 289 4.00 27.19 36.86
C ASN A 289 3.76 27.38 35.36
N ASN A 290 2.66 26.86 34.82
CA ASN A 290 2.22 27.19 33.46
C ASN A 290 1.80 28.68 33.44
N PRO A 291 2.55 29.57 32.76
CA PRO A 291 2.29 31.00 32.76
C PRO A 291 0.89 31.34 32.25
N MET A 292 0.35 30.50 31.36
CA MET A 292 -0.95 30.67 30.76
C MET A 292 -2.10 30.35 31.72
N LEU A 293 -1.97 29.28 32.53
CA LEU A 293 -2.94 28.95 33.57
C LEU A 293 -2.92 29.95 34.72
N ARG A 294 -1.74 30.50 35.02
CA ARG A 294 -1.59 31.57 36.02
C ARG A 294 -2.23 32.86 35.54
N GLN A 295 -2.00 33.22 34.28
CA GLN A 295 -2.61 34.39 33.64
C GLN A 295 -4.13 34.22 33.46
N MET A 296 -4.60 33.00 33.20
CA MET A 296 -6.03 32.66 33.12
C MET A 296 -6.67 32.66 34.53
N ALA A 297 -6.00 32.13 35.54
CA ALA A 297 -6.46 32.20 36.93
C ALA A 297 -6.50 33.65 37.45
N ASP A 298 -5.54 34.49 37.08
CA ASP A 298 -5.52 35.92 37.43
C ASP A 298 -6.60 36.72 36.68
N GLN A 299 -7.01 36.28 35.48
CA GLN A 299 -8.07 36.93 34.70
C GLN A 299 -9.49 36.51 35.13
N PHE A 300 -9.65 35.30 35.70
CA PHE A 300 -10.95 34.72 36.06
C PHE A 300 -11.18 34.58 37.58
N GLY A 301 -10.15 34.81 38.40
CA GLY A 301 -10.24 34.78 39.87
C GLY A 301 -11.04 35.92 40.51
N GLY A 302 -11.49 36.89 39.70
CA GLY A 302 -12.28 38.03 40.13
C GLY A 302 -13.75 37.96 39.71
N GLY A 303 -14.51 36.99 40.21
CA GLY A 303 -15.98 37.05 40.27
C GLY A 303 -16.76 36.94 38.94
N GLY A 304 -17.37 35.76 38.71
CA GLY A 304 -18.63 35.65 37.94
C GLY A 304 -18.58 35.59 36.41
N GLY A 305 -17.41 35.37 35.78
CA GLY A 305 -17.30 35.30 34.32
C GLY A 305 -17.73 33.94 33.72
N GLN A 306 -18.60 33.97 32.70
CA GLN A 306 -18.85 32.82 31.82
C GLN A 306 -17.54 32.36 31.15
N MET A 307 -17.38 31.04 30.95
CA MET A 307 -16.27 30.49 30.17
C MET A 307 -16.17 31.20 28.81
N PRO A 308 -14.95 31.53 28.34
CA PRO A 308 -14.78 32.23 27.07
C PRO A 308 -15.34 31.39 25.91
N ASP A 309 -15.95 32.09 24.95
CA ASP A 309 -16.40 31.52 23.69
C ASP A 309 -15.24 30.75 23.01
N LEU A 310 -15.48 29.51 22.61
CA LEU A 310 -14.49 28.64 21.93
C LEU A 310 -13.90 29.35 20.70
N ASN A 311 -14.70 30.16 20.01
CA ASN A 311 -14.26 30.97 18.87
C ASN A 311 -13.28 32.08 19.26
N ALA A 312 -13.38 32.64 20.47
CA ALA A 312 -12.47 33.66 20.97
C ALA A 312 -11.12 33.05 21.40
N MET A 313 -11.12 31.85 21.99
CA MET A 313 -9.88 31.12 22.29
C MET A 313 -9.17 30.64 21.02
N MET A 314 -9.89 30.07 20.04
CA MET A 314 -9.29 29.59 18.77
C MET A 314 -8.65 30.72 17.92
N ASN A 315 -9.07 31.96 18.15
CA ASN A 315 -8.53 33.13 17.46
C ASN A 315 -7.45 33.88 18.24
N ASN A 316 -7.07 33.44 19.45
CA ASN A 316 -6.01 34.08 20.21
C ASN A 316 -4.62 33.76 19.61
N PRO A 317 -3.87 34.75 19.09
CA PRO A 317 -2.54 34.52 18.53
C PRO A 317 -1.53 33.99 19.55
N GLN A 318 -1.74 34.23 20.85
CA GLN A 318 -0.85 33.76 21.92
C GLN A 318 -0.96 32.25 22.19
N LEU A 319 -2.05 31.62 21.74
CA LEU A 319 -2.26 30.16 21.84
C LEU A 319 -1.54 29.37 20.73
N ARG A 320 -1.14 30.02 19.63
CA ARG A 320 -0.47 29.36 18.50
C ARG A 320 1.03 29.32 18.73
N HIS A 321 1.58 28.12 18.77
CA HIS A 321 3.01 27.93 19.04
C HIS A 321 3.69 26.95 18.08
N ALA A 322 2.94 26.12 17.35
CA ALA A 322 3.51 25.17 16.40
C ALA A 322 3.75 25.79 15.02
N ASP A 323 4.94 25.57 14.47
CA ASP A 323 5.37 26.03 13.14
C ASP A 323 4.74 25.21 12.02
N ILE A 324 4.48 23.92 12.29
CA ILE A 324 3.92 22.94 11.35
C ILE A 324 3.19 21.85 12.11
N GLY A 325 2.17 21.26 11.48
CA GLY A 325 1.46 20.10 12.01
C GLY A 325 1.69 18.88 11.14
N LEU A 326 1.66 17.68 11.74
CA LEU A 326 1.70 16.41 11.02
C LEU A 326 0.59 15.47 11.50
N ILE A 327 -0.19 14.96 10.54
CA ILE A 327 -1.24 13.96 10.74
C ILE A 327 -0.74 12.61 10.23
N GLY A 328 -0.71 11.60 11.12
CA GLY A 328 -0.31 10.23 10.79
C GLY A 328 0.95 9.80 11.52
N LEU A 329 0.79 9.13 12.66
CA LEU A 329 1.88 8.74 13.57
C LEU A 329 2.34 7.29 13.38
N ALA A 330 2.51 6.87 12.13
CA ALA A 330 3.32 5.68 11.84
C ALA A 330 4.81 6.01 12.00
N VAL A 331 5.68 5.00 11.90
CA VAL A 331 7.14 5.14 12.04
C VAL A 331 7.72 6.29 11.22
N MET A 332 7.31 6.44 9.95
CA MET A 332 7.76 7.55 9.10
C MET A 332 7.34 8.93 9.64
N GLY A 333 6.12 9.05 10.18
CA GLY A 333 5.56 10.32 10.64
C GLY A 333 6.19 10.76 11.95
N GLN A 334 6.36 9.83 12.89
CA GLN A 334 7.05 10.08 14.16
C GLN A 334 8.49 10.54 13.91
N ASN A 335 9.24 9.83 13.07
CA ASN A 335 10.62 10.18 12.78
C ASN A 335 10.76 11.53 12.06
N LEU A 336 9.84 11.87 11.15
CA LEU A 336 9.83 13.17 10.49
C LEU A 336 9.50 14.31 11.47
N ILE A 337 8.57 14.09 12.41
CA ILE A 337 8.28 15.04 13.50
C ILE A 337 9.53 15.28 14.35
N LEU A 338 10.20 14.21 14.80
CA LEU A 338 11.40 14.32 15.62
C LEU A 338 12.54 15.02 14.87
N ASN A 339 12.71 14.74 13.58
CA ASN A 339 13.66 15.45 12.74
C ASN A 339 13.37 16.95 12.71
N MET A 340 12.13 17.36 12.40
CA MET A 340 11.74 18.78 12.41
C MET A 340 11.96 19.43 13.79
N ASN A 341 11.63 18.72 14.87
CA ASN A 341 11.87 19.19 16.24
C ASN A 341 13.37 19.43 16.52
N ASP A 342 14.25 18.52 16.10
CA ASP A 342 15.71 18.67 16.27
C ASP A 342 16.27 19.86 15.47
N LYS A 343 15.59 20.26 14.38
CA LYS A 343 15.91 21.48 13.63
C LYS A 343 15.33 22.75 14.24
N GLY A 344 14.71 22.65 15.41
CA GLY A 344 14.22 23.77 16.21
C GLY A 344 12.78 24.17 15.94
N TYR A 345 12.03 23.39 15.16
CA TYR A 345 10.61 23.66 14.87
C TYR A 345 9.70 23.04 15.93
N THR A 346 8.70 23.78 16.39
CA THR A 346 7.62 23.22 17.22
C THR A 346 6.61 22.53 16.31
N VAL A 347 6.37 21.24 16.52
CA VAL A 347 5.50 20.43 15.66
C VAL A 347 4.25 19.99 16.42
N ALA A 348 3.08 20.22 15.84
CA ALA A 348 1.83 19.64 16.34
C ALA A 348 1.65 18.22 15.75
N ALA A 349 1.41 17.24 16.61
CA ALA A 349 1.20 15.85 16.25
C ALA A 349 -0.27 15.48 16.39
N TYR A 350 -0.85 14.86 15.36
CA TYR A 350 -2.21 14.32 15.42
C TYR A 350 -2.30 12.96 14.72
N ASN A 351 -3.19 12.12 15.22
CA ASN A 351 -3.53 10.86 14.60
C ASN A 351 -5.00 10.50 14.88
N ARG A 352 -5.68 9.87 13.91
CA ARG A 352 -7.09 9.43 14.07
C ARG A 352 -7.31 8.60 15.33
N THR A 353 -6.38 7.68 15.61
CA THR A 353 -6.34 6.96 16.88
C THR A 353 -5.52 7.78 17.86
N THR A 354 -6.18 8.47 18.78
CA THR A 354 -5.56 9.45 19.69
C THR A 354 -4.59 8.81 20.69
N SER A 355 -4.78 7.54 21.07
CA SER A 355 -3.82 6.84 21.92
C SER A 355 -2.42 6.73 21.32
N LYS A 356 -2.28 6.83 19.99
CA LYS A 356 -0.96 6.92 19.33
C LYS A 356 -0.29 8.27 19.56
N VAL A 357 -1.07 9.34 19.76
CA VAL A 357 -0.54 10.66 20.13
C VAL A 357 0.01 10.61 21.54
N ASP A 358 -0.77 10.07 22.49
CA ASP A 358 -0.36 9.94 23.89
C ASP A 358 0.90 9.09 24.02
N SER A 359 0.91 7.90 23.39
CA SER A 359 2.06 7.01 23.38
C SER A 359 3.31 7.68 22.79
N PHE A 360 3.20 8.42 21.68
CA PHE A 360 4.34 9.11 21.09
C PHE A 360 4.90 10.21 22.00
N LEU A 361 4.03 10.99 22.64
CA LEU A 361 4.45 12.07 23.56
C LEU A 361 5.06 11.54 24.87
N GLU A 362 4.57 10.40 25.36
CA GLU A 362 5.07 9.76 26.57
C GLU A 362 6.38 9.01 26.35
N ASN A 363 6.70 8.65 25.10
CA ASN A 363 7.88 7.88 24.73
C ASN A 363 8.82 8.71 23.84
N GLU A 364 8.79 8.54 22.52
CA GLU A 364 9.83 9.03 21.60
C GLU A 364 9.92 10.56 21.56
N ALA A 365 8.81 11.27 21.76
CA ALA A 365 8.76 12.73 21.82
C ALA A 365 8.84 13.31 23.24
N LYS A 366 9.08 12.48 24.27
CA LYS A 366 9.20 12.95 25.65
C LYS A 366 10.37 13.93 25.80
N GLY A 367 10.10 15.09 26.39
CA GLY A 367 11.11 16.14 26.61
C GLY A 367 11.46 16.96 25.36
N THR A 368 10.73 16.76 24.26
CA THR A 368 10.84 17.58 23.05
C THR A 368 9.88 18.79 23.10
N LYS A 369 9.85 19.59 22.03
CA LYS A 369 8.88 20.69 21.86
C LYS A 369 7.62 20.25 21.09
N VAL A 370 7.45 18.95 20.84
CA VAL A 370 6.28 18.42 20.13
C VAL A 370 5.06 18.54 21.03
N VAL A 371 3.94 18.97 20.45
CA VAL A 371 2.65 19.08 21.13
C VAL A 371 1.63 18.16 20.47
N GLY A 372 0.78 17.51 21.26
CA GLY A 372 -0.29 16.66 20.74
C GLY A 372 -1.62 17.38 20.64
N ALA A 373 -2.49 16.86 19.78
CA ALA A 373 -3.90 17.21 19.75
C ALA A 373 -4.75 15.93 19.74
N HIS A 374 -5.99 16.04 20.21
CA HIS A 374 -6.96 14.94 20.30
C HIS A 374 -8.17 15.16 19.38
N SER A 375 -8.24 16.30 18.69
CA SER A 375 -9.22 16.59 17.64
C SER A 375 -8.59 17.38 16.48
N ILE A 376 -9.23 17.35 15.31
CA ILE A 376 -8.80 18.15 14.15
C ILE A 376 -8.87 19.65 14.46
N GLN A 377 -9.89 20.07 15.19
CA GLN A 377 -10.14 21.45 15.57
C GLN A 377 -9.04 21.98 16.48
N GLU A 378 -8.72 21.20 17.52
CA GLU A 378 -7.60 21.49 18.42
C GLU A 378 -6.28 21.53 17.64
N PHE A 379 -6.01 20.52 16.82
CA PHE A 379 -4.80 20.44 15.99
C PHE A 379 -4.60 21.70 15.14
N VAL A 380 -5.64 22.14 14.42
CA VAL A 380 -5.60 23.34 13.58
C VAL A 380 -5.45 24.63 14.41
N SER A 381 -5.95 24.65 15.66
CA SER A 381 -5.83 25.81 16.55
C SER A 381 -4.41 26.05 17.08
N LEU A 382 -3.57 25.01 17.16
CA LEU A 382 -2.19 25.08 17.65
C LEU A 382 -1.21 25.71 16.63
N LEU A 383 -1.60 25.76 15.35
CA LEU A 383 -0.72 26.11 14.23
C LEU A 383 -0.64 27.62 13.98
N LYS A 384 0.59 28.11 13.74
CA LYS A 384 0.85 29.46 13.21
C LYS A 384 0.26 29.63 11.80
N ARG A 385 -0.07 30.86 11.43
CA ARG A 385 -0.56 31.22 10.08
C ARG A 385 0.59 31.67 9.16
N PRO A 386 0.54 31.40 7.84
CA PRO A 386 -0.37 30.43 7.21
C PRO A 386 -0.12 29.03 7.77
N ARG A 387 -1.19 28.28 8.01
CA ARG A 387 -1.13 26.95 8.62
C ARG A 387 -0.46 25.99 7.65
N LYS A 388 0.42 25.13 8.16
CA LYS A 388 1.18 24.14 7.39
C LYS A 388 0.86 22.77 7.95
N ILE A 389 0.25 21.90 7.15
CA ILE A 389 -0.25 20.62 7.62
C ILE A 389 0.27 19.51 6.71
N ILE A 390 1.13 18.64 7.24
CA ILE A 390 1.60 17.44 6.56
C ILE A 390 0.62 16.30 6.84
N LEU A 391 0.15 15.64 5.79
CA LEU A 391 -0.58 14.37 5.83
C LEU A 391 0.40 13.26 5.49
N LEU A 392 0.70 12.39 6.45
CA LEU A 392 1.53 11.20 6.26
C LEU A 392 0.72 9.95 6.58
N VAL A 393 -0.36 9.79 5.82
CA VAL A 393 -1.36 8.74 5.99
C VAL A 393 -1.34 7.78 4.80
N LYS A 394 -2.13 6.71 4.88
CA LYS A 394 -2.29 5.77 3.75
C LYS A 394 -2.81 6.54 2.52
N ALA A 395 -2.13 6.36 1.38
CA ALA A 395 -2.54 6.98 0.12
C ALA A 395 -3.96 6.54 -0.32
N GLY A 396 -4.61 7.40 -1.11
CA GLY A 396 -5.99 7.17 -1.60
C GLY A 396 -7.05 7.84 -0.70
N PRO A 397 -8.22 7.20 -0.47
CA PRO A 397 -9.37 7.84 0.17
C PRO A 397 -9.11 8.40 1.58
N ALA A 398 -8.13 7.87 2.31
CA ALA A 398 -7.80 8.38 3.63
C ALA A 398 -7.22 9.81 3.59
N VAL A 399 -6.46 10.16 2.54
CA VAL A 399 -5.96 11.53 2.35
C VAL A 399 -7.14 12.48 2.10
N ASP A 400 -8.05 12.12 1.19
CA ASP A 400 -9.22 12.93 0.86
C ASP A 400 -10.14 13.12 2.07
N ALA A 401 -10.33 12.08 2.89
CA ALA A 401 -11.10 12.15 4.12
C ALA A 401 -10.50 13.13 5.16
N PHE A 402 -9.17 13.23 5.25
CA PHE A 402 -8.53 14.21 6.12
C PHE A 402 -8.60 15.63 5.55
N ILE A 403 -8.44 15.80 4.23
CA ILE A 403 -8.63 17.10 3.58
C ILE A 403 -10.03 17.63 3.89
N GLN A 404 -11.08 16.80 3.70
CA GLN A 404 -12.46 17.19 3.98
C GLN A 404 -12.70 17.57 5.45
N GLN A 405 -12.04 16.89 6.39
CA GLN A 405 -12.14 17.23 7.82
C GLN A 405 -11.41 18.52 8.19
N LEU A 406 -10.33 18.85 7.47
CA LEU A 406 -9.53 20.04 7.71
C LEU A 406 -10.19 21.31 7.16
N GLU A 407 -10.77 21.23 5.96
CA GLU A 407 -11.32 22.38 5.22
C GLU A 407 -12.19 23.35 6.06
N PRO A 408 -13.12 22.90 6.94
CA PRO A 408 -13.94 23.79 7.74
C PRO A 408 -13.17 24.68 8.73
N TYR A 409 -11.91 24.35 9.01
CA TYR A 409 -11.06 25.03 10.00
C TYR A 409 -9.91 25.82 9.39
N LEU A 410 -9.76 25.77 8.06
CA LEU A 410 -8.71 26.46 7.32
C LEU A 410 -9.20 27.78 6.73
N GLU A 411 -8.27 28.68 6.46
CA GLU A 411 -8.52 29.96 5.78
C GLU A 411 -7.65 30.12 4.53
N LYS A 412 -7.99 31.11 3.69
CA LYS A 412 -7.27 31.34 2.44
C LYS A 412 -5.76 31.52 2.68
N GLY A 413 -4.94 30.82 1.91
CA GLY A 413 -3.48 30.79 2.03
C GLY A 413 -2.93 29.71 2.97
N ASP A 414 -3.77 28.97 3.70
CA ASP A 414 -3.33 27.79 4.45
C ASP A 414 -2.91 26.65 3.50
N ILE A 415 -1.98 25.82 3.97
CA ILE A 415 -1.22 24.88 3.16
C ILE A 415 -1.44 23.45 3.66
N ILE A 416 -1.96 22.58 2.78
CA ILE A 416 -2.02 21.14 2.98
C ILE A 416 -0.91 20.48 2.17
N ILE A 417 -0.14 19.61 2.81
CA ILE A 417 0.99 18.90 2.22
C ILE A 417 0.72 17.41 2.32
N ASP A 418 0.48 16.73 1.21
CA ASP A 418 0.44 15.27 1.18
C ASP A 418 1.86 14.73 1.05
N GLY A 419 2.39 14.12 2.11
CA GLY A 419 3.72 13.51 2.14
C GLY A 419 3.71 12.01 1.82
N GLY A 420 2.54 11.44 1.53
CA GLY A 420 2.38 10.02 1.24
C GLY A 420 2.98 9.59 -0.10
N ASN A 421 2.91 8.30 -0.41
CA ASN A 421 3.17 7.80 -1.76
C ASN A 421 1.87 7.84 -2.59
N SER A 422 1.27 9.03 -2.73
CA SER A 422 0.05 9.22 -3.52
C SER A 422 0.32 9.11 -5.01
N HIS A 423 -0.68 8.66 -5.78
CA HIS A 423 -0.60 8.64 -7.23
C HIS A 423 -0.72 10.08 -7.77
N PHE A 424 0.13 10.49 -8.70
CA PHE A 424 0.23 11.89 -9.14
C PHE A 424 -1.08 12.51 -9.66
N PRO A 425 -2.00 11.79 -10.35
CA PRO A 425 -3.26 12.38 -10.80
C PRO A 425 -4.20 12.75 -9.65
N ASP A 426 -4.13 12.05 -8.51
CA ASP A 426 -4.87 12.45 -7.30
C ASP A 426 -4.34 13.78 -6.77
N SER A 427 -3.03 14.03 -6.90
CA SER A 427 -2.40 15.28 -6.48
C SER A 427 -2.73 16.42 -7.43
N ASP A 428 -2.75 16.20 -8.74
CA ASP A 428 -3.26 17.18 -9.71
C ASP A 428 -4.71 17.57 -9.42
N ARG A 429 -5.56 16.58 -9.13
CA ARG A 429 -6.95 16.82 -8.74
C ARG A 429 -7.04 17.66 -7.46
N ARG A 430 -6.38 17.23 -6.38
CA ARG A 430 -6.37 17.90 -5.08
C ARG A 430 -5.83 19.34 -5.18
N THR A 431 -4.80 19.56 -5.99
CA THR A 431 -4.25 20.89 -6.24
C THR A 431 -5.33 21.82 -6.79
N LYS A 432 -5.98 21.43 -7.89
CA LYS A 432 -7.04 22.23 -8.52
C LYS A 432 -8.24 22.47 -7.60
N GLU A 433 -8.67 21.43 -6.89
CA GLU A 433 -9.81 21.51 -5.97
C GLU A 433 -9.55 22.48 -4.80
N LEU A 434 -8.38 22.42 -4.19
CA LEU A 434 -8.02 23.27 -3.04
C LEU A 434 -7.72 24.71 -3.45
N GLU A 435 -7.05 24.92 -4.59
CA GLU A 435 -6.82 26.26 -5.15
C GLU A 435 -8.12 26.99 -5.44
N SER A 436 -9.16 26.29 -5.93
CA SER A 436 -10.49 26.87 -6.16
C SER A 436 -11.16 27.39 -4.88
N LYS A 437 -10.74 26.89 -3.71
CA LYS A 437 -11.20 27.30 -2.38
C LYS A 437 -10.28 28.35 -1.74
N GLY A 438 -9.18 28.72 -2.42
CA GLY A 438 -8.14 29.63 -1.92
C GLY A 438 -7.16 28.98 -0.94
N LEU A 439 -7.14 27.64 -0.86
CA LEU A 439 -6.15 26.87 -0.11
C LEU A 439 -5.00 26.47 -1.04
N LEU A 440 -3.81 26.25 -0.48
CA LEU A 440 -2.65 25.82 -1.23
C LEU A 440 -2.37 24.34 -0.97
N PHE A 441 -2.01 23.58 -2.00
CA PHE A 441 -1.71 22.15 -1.88
C PHE A 441 -0.31 21.84 -2.36
N VAL A 442 0.39 20.95 -1.65
CA VAL A 442 1.70 20.42 -2.06
C VAL A 442 1.65 18.90 -1.97
N GLY A 443 1.84 18.21 -3.10
CA GLY A 443 2.16 16.80 -3.13
C GLY A 443 3.67 16.62 -3.04
N SER A 444 4.17 16.02 -1.97
CA SER A 444 5.61 15.89 -1.72
C SER A 444 6.03 14.45 -1.55
N GLY A 445 6.88 13.98 -2.45
CA GLY A 445 7.58 12.72 -2.24
C GLY A 445 8.49 12.77 -1.00
N VAL A 446 8.41 11.76 -0.14
CA VAL A 446 9.35 11.58 0.99
C VAL A 446 10.10 10.25 0.83
N SER A 447 11.42 10.27 0.70
CA SER A 447 12.25 9.06 0.52
C SER A 447 13.36 8.98 1.56
N GLY A 448 13.71 7.75 1.98
CA GLY A 448 14.79 7.48 2.94
C GLY A 448 14.53 6.41 3.99
N GLY A 449 13.31 5.87 4.01
CA GLY A 449 12.92 4.92 5.05
C GLY A 449 12.88 5.57 6.44
N GLU A 450 12.86 4.73 7.46
CA GLU A 450 12.78 5.16 8.86
C GLU A 450 13.96 6.04 9.27
N GLU A 451 15.18 5.56 9.03
CA GLU A 451 16.42 6.27 9.35
C GLU A 451 16.55 7.58 8.58
N GLY A 452 16.23 7.57 7.28
CA GLY A 452 16.20 8.77 6.47
C GLY A 452 15.19 9.79 7.00
N ALA A 453 13.97 9.39 7.34
CA ALA A 453 12.99 10.31 7.92
C ALA A 453 13.51 11.00 9.20
N ARG A 454 14.25 10.27 10.04
CA ARG A 454 14.77 10.76 11.33
C ARG A 454 15.92 11.74 11.20
N HIS A 455 16.82 11.53 10.25
CA HIS A 455 18.10 12.25 10.17
C HIS A 455 18.23 13.16 8.94
N GLY A 456 17.44 12.93 7.92
CA GLY A 456 17.46 13.70 6.68
C GLY A 456 16.89 12.91 5.51
N PRO A 457 15.60 13.06 5.18
CA PRO A 457 15.04 12.41 4.00
C PRO A 457 15.35 13.21 2.74
N SER A 458 15.10 12.61 1.59
CA SER A 458 14.89 13.37 0.35
C SER A 458 13.43 13.82 0.29
N LEU A 459 13.20 15.10 0.01
CA LEU A 459 11.87 15.71 -0.06
C LEU A 459 11.66 16.35 -1.43
N MET A 460 10.58 15.95 -2.11
CA MET A 460 10.31 16.29 -3.52
C MET A 460 8.96 17.03 -3.64
N PRO A 461 8.85 18.27 -3.15
CA PRO A 461 7.58 19.03 -3.17
C PRO A 461 7.22 19.56 -4.56
N GLY A 462 5.96 19.39 -4.96
CA GLY A 462 5.33 20.07 -6.10
C GLY A 462 3.84 20.34 -5.84
N GLY A 463 3.22 21.23 -6.61
CA GLY A 463 1.82 21.66 -6.38
C GLY A 463 1.62 23.16 -6.59
N SER A 464 1.00 23.83 -5.62
CA SER A 464 0.81 25.27 -5.61
C SER A 464 2.12 26.00 -5.29
N ALA A 465 2.75 26.64 -6.28
CA ALA A 465 4.04 27.31 -6.12
C ALA A 465 4.07 28.37 -5.01
N ASP A 466 2.93 29.04 -4.75
CA ASP A 466 2.78 30.05 -3.69
C ASP A 466 2.95 29.47 -2.27
N ALA A 467 2.85 28.15 -2.10
CA ALA A 467 3.14 27.49 -0.82
C ALA A 467 4.64 27.40 -0.53
N TRP A 468 5.48 27.37 -1.57
CA TRP A 468 6.90 27.05 -1.43
C TRP A 468 7.65 28.02 -0.49
N PRO A 469 7.52 29.36 -0.59
CA PRO A 469 8.21 30.27 0.31
C PRO A 469 7.90 30.01 1.80
N ALA A 470 6.68 29.56 2.10
CA ALA A 470 6.22 29.34 3.47
C ALA A 470 6.68 28.00 4.08
N ILE A 471 7.10 27.03 3.26
CA ILE A 471 7.55 25.69 3.71
C ILE A 471 9.03 25.42 3.43
N LYS A 472 9.65 26.19 2.52
CA LYS A 472 11.03 25.98 2.01
C LYS A 472 12.04 25.78 3.13
N GLU A 473 12.07 26.68 4.10
CA GLU A 473 13.09 26.63 5.16
C GLU A 473 12.96 25.36 6.02
N ILE A 474 11.74 24.99 6.40
CA ILE A 474 11.45 23.78 7.17
C ILE A 474 11.91 22.56 6.38
N PHE A 475 11.47 22.45 5.12
CA PHE A 475 11.77 21.32 4.26
C PHE A 475 13.28 21.18 4.00
N GLN A 476 13.98 22.27 3.67
CA GLN A 476 15.41 22.22 3.36
C GLN A 476 16.28 21.92 4.59
N LYS A 477 15.91 22.39 5.79
CA LYS A 477 16.63 22.05 7.03
C LYS A 477 16.37 20.62 7.49
N THR A 478 15.16 20.10 7.25
CA THR A 478 14.79 18.72 7.60
C THR A 478 15.39 17.71 6.63
N ALA A 479 15.58 18.07 5.36
CA ALA A 479 16.15 17.20 4.33
C ALA A 479 17.62 16.82 4.59
N ALA A 480 18.06 15.71 3.99
CA ALA A 480 19.48 15.37 3.91
C ALA A 480 20.29 16.49 3.25
N GLN A 481 21.57 16.57 3.57
CA GLN A 481 22.50 17.53 2.95
C GLN A 481 23.53 16.76 2.12
N SER A 482 23.82 17.23 0.91
CA SER A 482 24.85 16.68 0.02
C SER A 482 25.76 17.82 -0.44
N ASP A 483 27.04 17.79 -0.06
CA ASP A 483 28.01 18.87 -0.31
C ASP A 483 27.50 20.27 0.14
N GLY A 484 26.73 20.32 1.24
CA GLY A 484 26.15 21.56 1.76
C GLY A 484 24.85 22.02 1.07
N GLU A 485 24.39 21.29 0.05
CA GLU A 485 23.10 21.54 -0.61
C GLU A 485 22.00 20.63 -0.04
N PRO A 486 20.80 21.15 0.27
CA PRO A 486 19.70 20.33 0.75
C PRO A 486 19.19 19.41 -0.37
N CYS A 487 18.92 18.16 -0.04
CA CYS A 487 18.25 17.18 -0.90
C CYS A 487 16.74 17.46 -0.95
N CYS A 488 16.39 18.73 -1.17
CA CYS A 488 15.04 19.24 -1.29
C CYS A 488 15.03 20.57 -2.05
N ASP A 489 14.22 20.63 -3.11
CA ASP A 489 13.92 21.85 -3.85
C ASP A 489 12.52 21.74 -4.49
N TRP A 490 12.01 22.85 -5.03
CA TRP A 490 10.73 22.84 -5.74
C TRP A 490 10.81 22.04 -7.04
N VAL A 491 9.98 21.02 -7.17
CA VAL A 491 9.97 20.11 -8.34
C VAL A 491 9.24 20.73 -9.53
N GLY A 492 8.05 21.29 -9.28
CA GLY A 492 7.15 21.76 -10.33
C GLY A 492 5.69 21.83 -9.87
N ASP A 493 4.81 22.12 -10.82
CA ASP A 493 3.39 22.39 -10.55
C ASP A 493 2.58 21.08 -10.38
N GLY A 494 1.38 21.19 -9.78
CA GLY A 494 0.42 20.08 -9.67
C GLY A 494 1.00 18.81 -9.03
N GLY A 495 0.85 17.68 -9.70
CA GLY A 495 1.30 16.35 -9.26
C GLY A 495 2.80 16.08 -9.40
N ALA A 496 3.61 17.04 -9.88
CA ALA A 496 5.00 16.82 -10.26
C ALA A 496 5.87 16.21 -9.14
N GLY A 497 5.70 16.65 -7.88
CA GLY A 497 6.46 16.12 -6.74
C GLY A 497 6.23 14.62 -6.49
N HIS A 498 4.97 14.19 -6.54
CA HIS A 498 4.63 12.76 -6.45
C HIS A 498 5.00 11.98 -7.71
N TYR A 499 4.99 12.61 -8.89
CA TYR A 499 5.45 11.99 -10.12
C TYR A 499 6.95 11.66 -10.05
N VAL A 500 7.79 12.62 -9.65
CA VAL A 500 9.23 12.40 -9.46
C VAL A 500 9.49 11.32 -8.41
N LYS A 501 8.69 11.26 -7.34
CA LYS A 501 8.80 10.20 -6.35
C LYS A 501 8.43 8.81 -6.89
N MET A 502 7.39 8.74 -7.72
CA MET A 502 7.00 7.52 -8.41
C MET A 502 8.17 7.01 -9.27
N VAL A 503 8.75 7.87 -10.12
CA VAL A 503 9.89 7.52 -10.98
C VAL A 503 11.11 7.11 -10.15
N HIS A 504 11.42 7.81 -9.05
CA HIS A 504 12.45 7.39 -8.09
C HIS A 504 12.24 5.94 -7.64
N ASN A 505 11.00 5.55 -7.26
CA ASN A 505 10.74 4.16 -6.86
C ASN A 505 10.80 3.17 -8.03
N GLY A 506 10.49 3.60 -9.25
CA GLY A 506 10.76 2.79 -10.45
C GLY A 506 12.25 2.50 -10.61
N ILE A 507 13.10 3.53 -10.53
CA ILE A 507 14.55 3.40 -10.59
C ILE A 507 15.08 2.52 -9.44
N GLU A 508 14.55 2.70 -8.22
CA GLU A 508 14.86 1.85 -7.05
C GLU A 508 14.58 0.36 -7.36
N TYR A 509 13.47 0.04 -8.03
CA TYR A 509 13.16 -1.34 -8.41
C TYR A 509 14.18 -1.87 -9.43
N GLY A 510 14.59 -1.04 -10.39
CA GLY A 510 15.64 -1.35 -11.35
C GLY A 510 16.98 -1.64 -10.68
N ASP A 511 17.45 -0.76 -9.80
CA ASP A 511 18.72 -0.90 -9.08
C ASP A 511 18.74 -2.18 -8.24
N MET A 512 17.67 -2.45 -7.48
CA MET A 512 17.55 -3.69 -6.69
C MET A 512 17.58 -4.94 -7.57
N GLN A 513 16.90 -4.91 -8.72
CA GLN A 513 16.84 -6.06 -9.63
C GLN A 513 18.21 -6.31 -10.28
N LEU A 514 18.93 -5.27 -10.70
CA LEU A 514 20.28 -5.40 -11.25
C LEU A 514 21.26 -5.98 -10.22
N ILE A 515 21.17 -5.53 -8.96
CA ILE A 515 21.97 -6.07 -7.85
C ILE A 515 21.65 -7.56 -7.61
N ALA A 516 20.37 -7.93 -7.64
CA ALA A 516 19.94 -9.32 -7.49
C ALA A 516 20.45 -10.21 -8.64
N GLU A 517 20.50 -9.69 -9.86
CA GLU A 517 21.08 -10.38 -11.03
C GLU A 517 22.59 -10.59 -10.88
N ALA A 518 23.32 -9.56 -10.43
CA ALA A 518 24.75 -9.69 -10.14
C ALA A 518 25.02 -10.73 -9.04
N TYR A 519 24.23 -10.72 -7.96
CA TYR A 519 24.27 -11.75 -6.92
C TYR A 519 24.03 -13.16 -7.51
N ALA A 520 23.00 -13.33 -8.34
CA ALA A 520 22.68 -14.63 -8.94
C ALA A 520 23.82 -15.13 -9.85
N ILE A 521 24.46 -14.25 -10.62
CA ILE A 521 25.61 -14.60 -11.46
C ILE A 521 26.80 -15.08 -10.62
N LEU A 522 27.12 -14.39 -9.51
CA LEU A 522 28.20 -14.80 -8.61
C LEU A 522 27.86 -16.11 -7.88
N LYS A 523 26.64 -16.22 -7.34
CA LYS A 523 26.19 -17.38 -6.55
C LYS A 523 26.01 -18.64 -7.38
N ILE A 524 25.29 -18.54 -8.50
CA ILE A 524 24.89 -19.69 -9.33
C ILE A 524 25.93 -19.96 -10.42
N GLY A 525 26.45 -18.90 -11.06
CA GLY A 525 27.40 -19.02 -12.17
C GLY A 525 28.82 -19.33 -11.70
N LEU A 526 29.34 -18.54 -10.75
CA LEU A 526 30.70 -18.73 -10.22
C LEU A 526 30.77 -19.67 -9.01
N GLY A 527 29.63 -19.99 -8.39
CA GLY A 527 29.55 -20.91 -7.25
C GLY A 527 30.06 -20.34 -5.93
N MET A 528 30.04 -19.01 -5.78
CA MET A 528 30.58 -18.31 -4.60
C MET A 528 29.64 -18.39 -3.39
N ASP A 529 30.20 -18.37 -2.18
CA ASP A 529 29.42 -18.28 -0.95
C ASP A 529 29.01 -16.84 -0.61
N GLU A 530 28.10 -16.68 0.36
CA GLU A 530 27.57 -15.38 0.75
C GLU A 530 28.66 -14.41 1.27
N GLN A 531 29.70 -14.92 1.93
CA GLN A 531 30.77 -14.08 2.46
C GLN A 531 31.68 -13.59 1.34
N GLU A 532 32.08 -14.46 0.41
CA GLU A 532 32.85 -14.08 -0.78
C GLU A 532 32.12 -13.00 -1.59
N ILE A 533 30.80 -13.15 -1.76
CA ILE A 533 29.99 -12.16 -2.47
C ILE A 533 29.90 -10.87 -1.66
N SER A 534 29.72 -10.94 -0.33
CA SER A 534 29.75 -9.75 0.53
C SER A 534 31.05 -8.94 0.36
N ASP A 535 32.19 -9.61 0.33
CA ASP A 535 33.51 -8.97 0.16
C ASP A 535 33.64 -8.28 -1.21
N ILE A 536 33.09 -8.87 -2.28
CA ILE A 536 33.03 -8.25 -3.61
C ILE A 536 32.16 -6.99 -3.59
N PHE A 537 30.97 -7.03 -2.98
CA PHE A 537 30.11 -5.86 -2.83
C PHE A 537 30.76 -4.78 -1.95
N ALA A 538 31.57 -5.17 -0.95
CA ALA A 538 32.37 -4.25 -0.15
C ALA A 538 33.47 -3.55 -0.97
N GLU A 539 34.06 -4.23 -1.95
CA GLU A 539 35.01 -3.65 -2.90
C GLU A 539 34.30 -2.70 -3.88
N TRP A 540 33.20 -3.12 -4.49
CA TRP A 540 32.39 -2.30 -5.40
C TRP A 540 31.88 -1.02 -4.74
N ASN A 541 31.55 -1.07 -3.44
CA ASN A 541 31.10 0.11 -2.69
C ASN A 541 32.21 1.15 -2.41
N LYS A 542 33.45 0.90 -2.83
CA LYS A 542 34.56 1.88 -2.75
C LYS A 542 34.82 2.57 -4.09
N GLY A 543 34.10 2.17 -5.14
CA GLY A 543 34.32 2.61 -6.52
C GLY A 543 33.11 3.31 -7.13
N VAL A 544 32.89 3.08 -8.43
CA VAL A 544 31.82 3.73 -9.22
C VAL A 544 30.40 3.31 -8.79
N LEU A 545 30.29 2.21 -8.05
CA LEU A 545 29.04 1.68 -7.52
C LEU A 545 28.75 2.10 -6.07
N ASP A 546 29.57 2.94 -5.45
CA ASP A 546 29.34 3.47 -4.09
C ASP A 546 27.91 4.03 -3.96
N SER A 547 27.10 3.30 -3.20
CA SER A 547 25.68 3.57 -3.04
C SER A 547 25.10 2.83 -1.84
N PHE A 548 24.02 3.37 -1.30
CA PHE A 548 23.33 2.75 -0.16
C PHE A 548 22.86 1.32 -0.45
N LEU A 549 22.34 1.05 -1.66
CA LEU A 549 21.85 -0.29 -2.01
C LEU A 549 22.98 -1.33 -2.10
N ILE A 550 24.18 -0.94 -2.55
CA ILE A 550 25.35 -1.82 -2.57
C ILE A 550 25.86 -2.05 -1.15
N GLU A 551 25.91 -1.00 -0.33
CA GLU A 551 26.27 -1.06 1.08
C GLU A 551 25.39 -2.03 1.88
N ILE A 552 24.05 -1.87 1.82
CA ILE A 552 23.17 -2.78 2.57
C ILE A 552 23.20 -4.20 1.98
N THR A 553 23.49 -4.37 0.69
CA THR A 553 23.62 -5.71 0.09
C THR A 553 24.82 -6.45 0.64
N ARG A 554 25.97 -5.76 0.79
CA ARG A 554 27.14 -6.29 1.52
C ARG A 554 26.74 -6.76 2.91
N ASP A 555 26.05 -5.92 3.68
CA ASP A 555 25.70 -6.21 5.07
C ASP A 555 24.69 -7.37 5.19
N ILE A 556 23.69 -7.41 4.30
CA ILE A 556 22.70 -8.49 4.22
C ILE A 556 23.37 -9.84 3.92
N LEU A 557 24.35 -9.86 3.02
CA LEU A 557 25.09 -11.08 2.66
C LEU A 557 25.97 -11.59 3.81
N ALA A 558 26.58 -10.67 4.57
CA ALA A 558 27.40 -11.02 5.73
C ALA A 558 26.57 -11.44 6.96
N TYR A 559 25.29 -11.07 7.00
CA TYR A 559 24.45 -11.30 8.18
C TYR A 559 24.17 -12.79 8.40
N LYS A 560 24.48 -13.26 9.61
CA LYS A 560 24.23 -14.62 10.07
C LYS A 560 23.04 -14.64 11.02
N ASP A 561 22.18 -15.63 10.85
CA ASP A 561 21.09 -15.94 11.77
C ASP A 561 21.64 -16.57 13.07
N THR A 562 20.78 -16.73 14.07
CA THR A 562 21.04 -17.33 15.39
C THR A 562 21.66 -18.73 15.35
N ASP A 563 21.52 -19.47 14.24
CA ASP A 563 22.16 -20.77 14.02
C ASP A 563 23.56 -20.67 13.37
N GLY A 564 24.09 -19.46 13.18
CA GLY A 564 25.39 -19.18 12.57
C GLY A 564 25.43 -19.29 11.04
N LYS A 565 24.32 -19.58 10.38
CA LYS A 565 24.23 -19.67 8.91
C LYS A 565 23.79 -18.33 8.30
N PRO A 566 24.15 -18.03 7.05
CA PRO A 566 23.66 -16.83 6.36
C PRO A 566 22.14 -16.74 6.39
N MET A 567 21.61 -15.55 6.65
CA MET A 567 20.16 -15.32 6.70
C MET A 567 19.52 -15.30 5.31
N LEU A 568 20.20 -14.71 4.32
CA LEU A 568 19.65 -14.50 2.98
C LEU A 568 19.08 -15.77 2.32
N PRO A 569 19.77 -16.94 2.33
CA PRO A 569 19.22 -18.17 1.74
C PRO A 569 17.96 -18.73 2.42
N LYS A 570 17.60 -18.23 3.61
CA LYS A 570 16.39 -18.64 4.34
C LYS A 570 15.16 -17.80 3.99
N ILE A 571 15.35 -16.67 3.32
CA ILE A 571 14.28 -15.75 2.97
C ILE A 571 13.48 -16.32 1.79
N LEU A 572 12.15 -16.30 1.89
CA LEU A 572 11.27 -16.70 0.79
C LEU A 572 11.48 -15.76 -0.41
N ASP A 573 11.78 -16.34 -1.58
CA ASP A 573 12.02 -15.65 -2.85
C ASP A 573 10.71 -15.21 -3.54
N SER A 574 9.88 -14.46 -2.82
CA SER A 574 8.62 -13.88 -3.29
C SER A 574 8.58 -12.39 -2.94
N ALA A 575 9.05 -11.55 -3.86
CA ALA A 575 9.19 -10.12 -3.64
C ALA A 575 7.83 -9.41 -3.58
N GLY A 576 7.56 -8.71 -2.48
CA GLY A 576 6.43 -7.81 -2.36
C GLY A 576 6.60 -6.53 -3.18
N GLN A 577 5.47 -5.84 -3.44
CA GLN A 577 5.45 -4.51 -4.01
C GLN A 577 4.25 -3.72 -3.52
N LYS A 578 4.41 -2.39 -3.35
CA LYS A 578 3.35 -1.48 -2.88
C LYS A 578 2.68 -0.68 -4.02
N GLY A 579 3.02 -0.98 -5.27
CA GLY A 579 2.38 -0.41 -6.47
C GLY A 579 3.13 0.74 -7.16
N THR A 580 4.02 1.47 -6.48
CA THR A 580 4.71 2.63 -7.08
C THR A 580 5.62 2.29 -8.26
N GLY A 581 6.35 1.17 -8.19
CA GLY A 581 7.14 0.68 -9.34
C GLY A 581 6.25 0.32 -10.54
N LYS A 582 5.09 -0.31 -10.28
CA LYS A 582 4.09 -0.62 -11.32
C LYS A 582 3.54 0.65 -11.98
N TRP A 583 3.28 1.72 -11.21
CA TRP A 583 2.81 2.98 -11.79
C TRP A 583 3.84 3.62 -12.72
N THR A 584 5.14 3.51 -12.41
CA THR A 584 6.19 3.98 -13.34
C THR A 584 6.13 3.24 -14.68
N ALA A 585 6.00 1.90 -14.64
CA ALA A 585 5.92 1.09 -15.85
C ALA A 585 4.63 1.37 -16.65
N ILE A 586 3.48 1.52 -15.98
CA ILE A 586 2.22 1.90 -16.63
C ILE A 586 2.35 3.26 -17.29
N ASN A 587 2.84 4.26 -16.57
CA ASN A 587 2.95 5.60 -17.10
C ASN A 587 3.94 5.69 -18.27
N ALA A 588 4.99 4.89 -18.26
CA ALA A 588 5.88 4.75 -19.42
C ALA A 588 5.14 4.21 -20.66
N LEU A 589 4.25 3.23 -20.48
CA LEU A 589 3.41 2.73 -21.57
C LEU A 589 2.42 3.79 -22.05
N ASP A 590 1.77 4.51 -21.13
CA ASP A 590 0.81 5.57 -21.46
C ASP A 590 1.47 6.72 -22.24
N LEU A 591 2.70 7.11 -21.87
CA LEU A 591 3.48 8.16 -22.54
C LEU A 591 4.32 7.67 -23.73
N GLY A 592 4.19 6.38 -24.10
CA GLY A 592 4.96 5.79 -25.20
C GLY A 592 6.48 5.84 -25.01
N GLN A 593 6.97 5.82 -23.77
CA GLN A 593 8.39 5.89 -23.45
C GLN A 593 9.00 4.50 -23.14
N PRO A 594 10.18 4.16 -23.71
CA PRO A 594 10.79 2.84 -23.58
C PRO A 594 11.52 2.63 -22.23
N VAL A 595 10.80 2.67 -21.11
CA VAL A 595 11.36 2.40 -19.77
C VAL A 595 11.40 0.90 -19.49
N THR A 596 12.21 0.19 -20.28
CA THR A 596 12.23 -1.28 -20.32
C THR A 596 12.77 -1.89 -19.03
N LEU A 597 13.82 -1.32 -18.43
CA LEU A 597 14.50 -1.94 -17.29
C LEU A 597 13.62 -1.97 -16.04
N VAL A 598 12.99 -0.83 -15.71
CA VAL A 598 12.04 -0.75 -14.59
C VAL A 598 10.86 -1.69 -14.81
N THR A 599 10.37 -1.79 -16.06
CA THR A 599 9.27 -2.69 -16.42
C THR A 599 9.65 -4.16 -16.19
N GLU A 600 10.85 -4.56 -16.61
CA GLU A 600 11.39 -5.90 -16.33
C GLU A 600 11.59 -6.14 -14.83
N ALA A 601 12.03 -5.14 -14.07
CA ALA A 601 12.13 -5.26 -12.61
C ALA A 601 10.76 -5.47 -11.94
N VAL A 602 9.70 -4.84 -12.45
CA VAL A 602 8.32 -5.11 -11.99
C VAL A 602 7.90 -6.53 -12.35
N PHE A 603 8.16 -6.99 -13.59
CA PHE A 603 7.81 -8.34 -14.00
C PHE A 603 8.61 -9.42 -13.27
N ALA A 604 9.87 -9.18 -12.93
CA ALA A 604 10.68 -10.08 -12.11
C ALA A 604 10.07 -10.29 -10.72
N ARG A 605 9.52 -9.24 -10.10
CA ARG A 605 8.75 -9.37 -8.84
C ARG A 605 7.49 -10.20 -9.03
N CYS A 606 6.72 -9.95 -10.10
CA CYS A 606 5.55 -10.75 -10.45
C CYS A 606 5.90 -12.23 -10.63
N LEU A 607 6.98 -12.54 -11.37
CA LEU A 607 7.48 -13.89 -11.58
C LEU A 607 7.89 -14.56 -10.27
N SER A 608 8.56 -13.82 -9.37
CA SER A 608 8.95 -14.35 -8.05
C SER A 608 7.74 -14.78 -7.22
N SER A 609 6.61 -14.07 -7.33
CA SER A 609 5.36 -14.37 -6.63
C SER A 609 4.71 -15.69 -7.10
N LEU A 610 5.03 -16.16 -8.31
CA LEU A 610 4.58 -17.45 -8.83
C LEU A 610 5.39 -18.64 -8.24
N LYS A 611 5.77 -18.58 -6.96
CA LYS A 611 6.69 -19.52 -6.32
C LYS A 611 6.30 -20.98 -6.51
N ALA A 612 5.06 -21.33 -6.17
CA ALA A 612 4.58 -22.72 -6.30
C ALA A 612 4.55 -23.19 -7.75
N GLU A 613 4.33 -22.29 -8.72
CA GLU A 613 4.39 -22.61 -10.14
C GLU A 613 5.83 -22.82 -10.61
N ARG A 614 6.76 -21.96 -10.21
CA ARG A 614 8.20 -22.11 -10.48
C ARG A 614 8.75 -23.42 -9.93
N GLU A 615 8.34 -23.83 -8.73
CA GLU A 615 8.72 -25.12 -8.13
C GLU A 615 8.20 -26.34 -8.90
N ARG A 616 7.03 -26.23 -9.54
CA ARG A 616 6.54 -27.30 -10.43
C ARG A 616 7.29 -27.27 -11.75
N ALA A 617 7.45 -26.08 -12.33
CA ALA A 617 8.13 -25.88 -13.60
C ALA A 617 9.59 -26.37 -13.55
N SER A 618 10.31 -26.15 -12.46
CA SER A 618 11.71 -26.58 -12.30
C SER A 618 11.92 -28.10 -12.33
N LYS A 619 10.86 -28.90 -12.12
CA LYS A 619 10.90 -30.36 -12.18
C LYS A 619 10.58 -30.90 -13.58
N ILE A 620 10.05 -30.06 -14.47
CA ILE A 620 9.52 -30.45 -15.78
C ILE A 620 10.37 -29.82 -16.90
N LEU A 621 10.73 -28.55 -16.76
CA LEU A 621 11.51 -27.80 -17.73
C LEU A 621 13.00 -27.98 -17.43
N SER A 622 13.77 -28.33 -18.45
CA SER A 622 15.22 -28.47 -18.37
C SER A 622 15.90 -27.19 -18.85
N GLY A 623 16.90 -26.70 -18.10
CA GLY A 623 17.81 -25.64 -18.52
C GLY A 623 19.15 -26.19 -19.02
N PRO A 624 20.06 -25.32 -19.51
CA PRO A 624 21.42 -25.72 -19.80
C PRO A 624 22.12 -26.24 -18.53
N LYS A 625 23.04 -27.20 -18.70
CA LYS A 625 23.89 -27.64 -17.59
C LYS A 625 24.96 -26.59 -17.36
N ILE A 626 24.97 -25.98 -16.18
CA ILE A 626 26.03 -25.05 -15.77
C ILE A 626 27.34 -25.81 -15.70
N LYS A 627 28.26 -25.49 -16.61
CA LYS A 627 29.64 -25.96 -16.56
C LYS A 627 30.48 -25.00 -15.72
N PRO A 628 31.54 -25.50 -15.06
CA PRO A 628 32.50 -24.63 -14.39
C PRO A 628 32.97 -23.51 -15.33
N PHE A 629 33.11 -22.30 -14.82
CA PHE A 629 33.63 -21.19 -15.61
C PHE A 629 35.09 -21.46 -16.01
N GLU A 630 35.38 -21.41 -17.31
CA GLU A 630 36.72 -21.71 -17.87
C GLU A 630 37.57 -20.45 -18.10
N GLY A 631 37.04 -19.25 -17.84
CA GLY A 631 37.74 -17.97 -17.99
C GLY A 631 38.44 -17.46 -16.73
N ASP A 632 39.05 -16.28 -16.83
CA ASP A 632 39.59 -15.55 -15.68
C ASP A 632 38.43 -15.03 -14.80
N LYS A 633 38.26 -15.66 -13.63
CA LYS A 633 37.21 -15.31 -12.67
C LYS A 633 37.30 -13.85 -12.21
N GLN A 634 38.50 -13.34 -11.97
CA GLN A 634 38.67 -11.97 -11.47
C GLN A 634 38.36 -10.94 -12.55
N GLN A 635 38.74 -11.21 -13.80
CA GLN A 635 38.32 -10.38 -14.91
C GLN A 635 36.80 -10.42 -15.10
N PHE A 636 36.16 -11.58 -14.96
CA PHE A 636 34.72 -11.70 -15.09
C PHE A 636 33.94 -10.95 -13.98
N ILE A 637 34.47 -10.91 -12.76
CA ILE A 637 33.89 -10.12 -11.66
C ILE A 637 33.98 -8.62 -11.96
N LYS A 638 35.11 -8.15 -12.51
CA LYS A 638 35.25 -6.76 -12.99
C LYS A 638 34.31 -6.45 -14.15
N ASP A 639 34.16 -7.38 -15.08
CA ASP A 639 33.19 -7.25 -16.17
C ASP A 639 31.76 -7.15 -15.64
N LEU A 640 31.43 -7.92 -14.60
CA LEU A 640 30.13 -7.87 -13.92
C LEU A 640 29.89 -6.53 -13.20
N GLU A 641 30.91 -5.98 -12.55
CA GLU A 641 30.85 -4.63 -11.97
C GLU A 641 30.51 -3.58 -13.04
N GLN A 642 31.21 -3.61 -14.17
CA GLN A 642 30.97 -2.69 -15.28
C GLN A 642 29.61 -2.92 -15.95
N SER A 643 29.18 -4.17 -16.07
CA SER A 643 27.84 -4.56 -16.56
C SER A 643 26.72 -3.97 -15.69
N LEU A 644 26.86 -4.11 -14.37
CA LEU A 644 25.93 -3.54 -13.39
C LEU A 644 25.89 -2.01 -13.50
N TYR A 645 27.06 -1.37 -13.56
CA TYR A 645 27.18 0.08 -13.69
C TYR A 645 26.57 0.61 -15.01
N ALA A 646 26.86 -0.02 -16.15
CA ALA A 646 26.29 0.34 -17.44
C ALA A 646 24.77 0.19 -17.48
N SER A 647 24.26 -0.91 -16.92
CA SER A 647 22.80 -1.15 -16.85
C SER A 647 22.12 -0.13 -15.94
N LYS A 648 22.79 0.26 -14.84
CA LYS A 648 22.32 1.34 -13.96
C LYS A 648 22.24 2.67 -14.73
N ILE A 649 23.26 3.05 -15.50
CA ILE A 649 23.23 4.25 -16.35
C ILE A 649 22.02 4.23 -17.27
N VAL A 650 21.73 3.11 -17.92
CA VAL A 650 20.57 2.95 -18.80
C VAL A 650 19.25 3.14 -18.05
N SER A 651 19.10 2.56 -16.85
CA SER A 651 17.90 2.74 -16.01
C SER A 651 17.60 4.21 -15.74
N TYR A 652 18.63 4.98 -15.36
CA TYR A 652 18.47 6.41 -15.08
C TYR A 652 18.23 7.20 -16.35
N ALA A 653 18.90 6.88 -17.46
CA ALA A 653 18.63 7.49 -18.76
C ALA A 653 17.15 7.33 -19.15
N GLN A 654 16.59 6.12 -19.02
CA GLN A 654 15.18 5.85 -19.25
C GLN A 654 14.26 6.62 -18.30
N GLY A 655 14.59 6.70 -17.00
CA GLY A 655 13.82 7.45 -16.02
C GLY A 655 13.77 8.96 -16.31
N PHE A 656 14.89 9.56 -16.72
CA PHE A 656 14.92 10.97 -17.11
C PHE A 656 14.25 11.22 -18.48
N MET A 657 14.31 10.29 -19.43
CA MET A 657 13.50 10.35 -20.65
C MET A 657 12.01 10.38 -20.34
N LEU A 658 11.57 9.53 -19.40
CA LEU A 658 10.17 9.48 -18.95
C LEU A 658 9.74 10.80 -18.32
N MET A 659 10.53 11.36 -17.38
CA MET A 659 10.23 12.65 -16.77
C MET A 659 10.19 13.78 -17.78
N ARG A 660 11.09 13.78 -18.77
CA ARG A 660 11.10 14.76 -19.85
C ARG A 660 9.82 14.70 -20.70
N GLU A 661 9.33 13.50 -21.02
CA GLU A 661 8.08 13.37 -21.77
C GLU A 661 6.87 13.78 -20.93
N ALA A 662 6.84 13.39 -19.66
CA ALA A 662 5.79 13.83 -18.73
C ALA A 662 5.76 15.35 -18.55
N ALA A 663 6.91 16.00 -18.53
CA ALA A 663 6.99 17.47 -18.49
C ALA A 663 6.29 18.11 -19.70
N LYS A 664 6.41 17.52 -20.90
CA LYS A 664 5.70 17.99 -22.10
C LYS A 664 4.21 17.72 -22.03
N GLU A 665 3.82 16.49 -21.72
CA GLU A 665 2.41 16.06 -21.71
C GLU A 665 1.59 16.83 -20.67
N TYR A 666 2.14 17.00 -19.46
CA TYR A 666 1.45 17.68 -18.36
C TYR A 666 1.77 19.17 -18.26
N ASN A 667 2.58 19.70 -19.18
CA ASN A 667 3.04 21.10 -19.20
C ASN A 667 3.69 21.53 -17.87
N TRP A 668 4.47 20.62 -17.26
CA TRP A 668 5.23 20.91 -16.05
C TRP A 668 6.60 21.48 -16.37
N ARG A 669 7.07 22.39 -15.52
CA ARG A 669 8.44 22.91 -15.57
C ARG A 669 9.32 22.15 -14.60
N LEU A 670 9.79 20.97 -15.03
CA LEU A 670 10.67 20.15 -14.21
C LEU A 670 12.11 20.71 -14.22
N ASN A 671 12.71 20.78 -13.04
CA ASN A 671 14.12 21.15 -12.88
C ASN A 671 14.98 19.90 -12.73
N ASN A 672 15.46 19.34 -13.85
CA ASN A 672 16.26 18.12 -13.88
C ASN A 672 17.53 18.18 -12.99
N PRO A 673 18.31 19.28 -12.98
CA PRO A 673 19.41 19.44 -12.02
C PRO A 673 18.96 19.30 -10.55
N SER A 674 17.85 19.96 -10.16
CA SER A 674 17.33 19.87 -8.80
C SER A 674 16.78 18.47 -8.48
N ILE A 675 16.13 17.80 -9.43
CA ILE A 675 15.66 16.41 -9.25
C ILE A 675 16.85 15.48 -8.98
N ALA A 676 17.90 15.57 -9.81
CA ALA A 676 19.12 14.79 -9.61
C ALA A 676 19.76 15.09 -8.25
N LEU A 677 19.84 16.38 -7.86
CA LEU A 677 20.34 16.82 -6.57
C LEU A 677 19.56 16.19 -5.41
N MET A 678 18.23 16.24 -5.46
CA MET A 678 17.35 15.69 -4.42
C MET A 678 17.56 14.20 -4.20
N TRP A 679 18.03 13.47 -5.20
CA TRP A 679 18.31 12.04 -5.07
C TRP A 679 19.72 11.73 -4.53
N ARG A 680 20.67 12.70 -4.52
CA ARG A 680 22.06 12.47 -4.09
C ARG A 680 22.20 12.00 -2.64
N GLY A 681 21.26 12.37 -1.77
CA GLY A 681 21.26 12.04 -0.35
C GLY A 681 19.85 11.81 0.18
N GLY A 682 19.75 11.20 1.36
CA GLY A 682 18.49 10.94 2.06
C GLY A 682 17.62 9.84 1.45
N CYS A 683 17.53 9.74 0.13
CA CYS A 683 16.71 8.73 -0.55
C CYS A 683 17.36 7.32 -0.58
N ILE A 684 16.61 6.31 -1.05
CA ILE A 684 17.09 4.92 -1.13
C ILE A 684 18.12 4.75 -2.26
N ILE A 685 17.93 5.42 -3.39
CA ILE A 685 18.82 5.31 -4.56
C ILE A 685 20.09 6.19 -4.47
N ARG A 686 20.34 6.79 -3.29
CA ARG A 686 21.49 7.67 -3.06
C ARG A 686 22.81 6.98 -3.40
N SER A 687 23.65 7.68 -4.17
CA SER A 687 24.90 7.15 -4.71
C SER A 687 25.81 8.26 -5.21
N VAL A 688 27.12 7.98 -5.29
CA VAL A 688 28.10 8.91 -5.87
C VAL A 688 27.76 9.24 -7.32
N PHE A 689 27.18 8.26 -8.03
CA PHE A 689 26.67 8.36 -9.40
C PHE A 689 25.70 9.53 -9.65
N LEU A 690 24.90 9.92 -8.65
CA LEU A 690 23.93 11.01 -8.81
C LEU A 690 24.57 12.39 -8.87
N LYS A 691 25.82 12.53 -8.40
CA LYS A 691 26.62 13.75 -8.56
C LYS A 691 26.97 13.98 -10.03
N ASP A 692 27.27 12.92 -10.77
CA ASP A 692 27.58 12.99 -12.20
C ASP A 692 26.33 13.36 -13.01
N ILE A 693 25.16 12.80 -12.66
CA ILE A 693 23.88 13.17 -13.29
C ILE A 693 23.57 14.64 -13.03
N THR A 694 23.74 15.10 -11.79
CA THR A 694 23.54 16.51 -11.42
C THR A 694 24.48 17.40 -12.24
N SER A 695 25.74 17.00 -12.41
CA SER A 695 26.74 17.75 -13.17
C SER A 695 26.42 17.81 -14.67
N ALA A 696 25.95 16.70 -15.26
CA ALA A 696 25.53 16.64 -16.66
C ALA A 696 24.38 17.61 -16.95
N PHE A 697 23.33 17.62 -16.11
CA PHE A 697 22.22 18.56 -16.27
C PHE A 697 22.58 20.00 -15.90
N ARG A 698 23.52 20.24 -14.97
CA ARG A 698 24.04 21.61 -14.73
C ARG A 698 24.83 22.14 -15.93
N LYS A 699 25.59 21.28 -16.61
CA LYS A 699 26.32 21.61 -17.86
C LYS A 699 25.36 21.85 -19.02
N ASN A 700 24.34 21.02 -19.17
CA ASN A 700 23.30 21.14 -20.19
C ASN A 700 21.91 20.83 -19.61
N PRO A 701 21.14 21.86 -19.19
CA PRO A 701 19.80 21.65 -18.64
C PRO A 701 18.79 21.01 -19.61
N GLU A 702 19.00 21.23 -20.91
CA GLU A 702 18.19 20.70 -22.01
C GLU A 702 18.73 19.36 -22.56
N LEU A 703 19.56 18.66 -21.78
CA LEU A 703 20.12 17.37 -22.18
C LEU A 703 19.01 16.38 -22.50
N GLU A 704 18.95 15.97 -23.76
CA GLU A 704 17.90 15.10 -24.27
C GLU A 704 17.94 13.72 -23.60
N ASN A 705 19.14 13.15 -23.47
CA ASN A 705 19.36 11.82 -22.90
C ASN A 705 20.69 11.82 -22.14
N LEU A 706 20.73 11.19 -20.96
CA LEU A 706 21.96 11.06 -20.17
C LEU A 706 23.08 10.37 -20.95
N LEU A 707 22.77 9.45 -21.85
CA LEU A 707 23.75 8.75 -22.67
C LEU A 707 24.52 9.67 -23.63
N PHE A 708 24.07 10.90 -23.86
CA PHE A 708 24.74 11.87 -24.73
C PHE A 708 25.76 12.75 -24.00
N ASP A 709 25.75 12.77 -22.67
CA ASP A 709 26.81 13.45 -21.92
C ASP A 709 28.13 12.67 -21.99
N ASP A 710 29.24 13.40 -22.03
CA ASP A 710 30.58 12.84 -22.24
C ASP A 710 30.96 11.82 -21.17
N PHE A 711 30.64 12.07 -19.90
CA PHE A 711 30.97 11.17 -18.80
C PHE A 711 30.27 9.81 -18.95
N PHE A 712 28.96 9.82 -19.20
CA PHE A 712 28.19 8.58 -19.35
C PHE A 712 28.52 7.83 -20.63
N LYS A 713 28.79 8.56 -21.73
CA LYS A 713 29.27 7.97 -22.98
C LYS A 713 30.58 7.21 -22.76
N GLU A 714 31.56 7.82 -22.10
CA GLU A 714 32.84 7.17 -21.79
C GLU A 714 32.68 5.97 -20.85
N ALA A 715 31.84 6.09 -19.82
CA ALA A 715 31.52 5.00 -18.90
C ALA A 715 30.92 3.78 -19.63
N ILE A 716 29.96 4.00 -20.52
CA ILE A 716 29.35 2.92 -21.32
C ILE A 716 30.36 2.32 -22.30
N GLN A 717 31.18 3.13 -22.98
CA GLN A 717 32.21 2.63 -23.90
C GLN A 717 33.22 1.74 -23.18
N LYS A 718 33.64 2.11 -21.97
CA LYS A 718 34.51 1.29 -21.13
C LYS A 718 33.86 -0.04 -20.71
N ALA A 719 32.56 -0.02 -20.46
CA ALA A 719 31.81 -1.19 -20.01
C ALA A 719 31.37 -2.15 -21.13
N ASP A 720 31.26 -1.67 -22.38
CA ASP A 720 30.57 -2.37 -23.49
C ASP A 720 31.01 -3.84 -23.66
N GLU A 721 32.31 -4.11 -23.75
CA GLU A 721 32.78 -5.48 -23.96
C GLU A 721 32.49 -6.40 -22.77
N GLY A 722 32.77 -5.93 -21.55
CA GLY A 722 32.51 -6.70 -20.32
C GLY A 722 31.03 -6.96 -20.11
N TRP A 723 30.20 -5.94 -20.36
CA TRP A 723 28.75 -6.03 -20.30
C TRP A 723 28.20 -7.10 -21.24
N ARG A 724 28.65 -7.11 -22.51
CA ARG A 724 28.26 -8.13 -23.49
C ARG A 724 28.71 -9.54 -23.08
N ARG A 725 29.94 -9.69 -22.57
CA ARG A 725 30.45 -10.98 -22.06
C ARG A 725 29.59 -11.51 -20.91
N VAL A 726 29.21 -10.64 -19.97
CA VAL A 726 28.36 -11.00 -18.82
C VAL A 726 26.98 -11.47 -19.29
N VAL A 727 26.31 -10.71 -20.16
CA VAL A 727 24.98 -11.09 -20.68
C VAL A 727 25.05 -12.41 -21.45
N ALA A 728 26.03 -12.56 -22.34
CA ALA A 728 26.22 -13.80 -23.10
C ALA A 728 26.47 -15.00 -22.18
N GLN A 729 27.32 -14.85 -21.18
CA GLN A 729 27.66 -15.92 -20.25
C GLN A 729 26.47 -16.29 -19.35
N ALA A 730 25.70 -15.30 -18.87
CA ALA A 730 24.48 -15.56 -18.10
C ALA A 730 23.45 -16.36 -18.91
N VAL A 731 23.27 -16.02 -20.20
CA VAL A 731 22.40 -16.78 -21.12
C VAL A 731 22.90 -18.22 -21.30
N LEU A 732 24.21 -18.43 -21.50
CA LEU A 732 24.80 -19.77 -21.63
C LEU A 732 24.63 -20.62 -20.37
N TRP A 733 24.65 -19.99 -19.19
CA TRP A 733 24.35 -20.66 -17.92
C TRP A 733 22.86 -20.83 -17.62
N GLY A 734 21.97 -20.19 -18.39
CA GLY A 734 20.54 -20.18 -18.09
C GLY A 734 20.18 -19.39 -16.83
N ILE A 735 21.00 -18.38 -16.47
CA ILE A 735 20.73 -17.48 -15.34
C ILE A 735 19.88 -16.31 -15.86
N PRO A 736 18.68 -16.06 -15.31
CA PRO A 736 17.81 -14.99 -15.78
C PRO A 736 18.40 -13.62 -15.43
N THR A 737 18.57 -12.78 -16.44
CA THR A 737 19.10 -11.41 -16.31
C THR A 737 18.20 -10.39 -17.03
N PRO A 738 16.89 -10.33 -16.73
CA PRO A 738 15.94 -9.52 -17.49
C PRO A 738 16.27 -8.01 -17.47
N ALA A 739 16.70 -7.44 -16.34
CA ALA A 739 17.06 -6.03 -16.26
C ALA A 739 18.37 -5.73 -17.02
N THR A 740 19.41 -6.54 -16.81
CA THR A 740 20.71 -6.35 -17.50
C THR A 740 20.58 -6.56 -19.01
N SER A 741 19.83 -7.58 -19.44
CA SER A 741 19.61 -7.89 -20.86
C SER A 741 18.77 -6.82 -21.56
N SER A 742 17.70 -6.35 -20.93
CA SER A 742 16.85 -5.28 -21.49
C SER A 742 17.58 -3.94 -21.57
N ALA A 743 18.49 -3.65 -20.63
CA ALA A 743 19.33 -2.47 -20.67
C ALA A 743 20.29 -2.51 -21.88
N LEU A 744 20.92 -3.65 -22.15
CA LEU A 744 21.82 -3.81 -23.31
C LEU A 744 21.04 -3.70 -24.62
N ALA A 745 19.87 -4.34 -24.70
CA ALA A 745 18.98 -4.25 -25.86
C ALA A 745 18.50 -2.81 -26.11
N PHE A 746 18.16 -2.07 -25.05
CA PHE A 746 17.81 -0.65 -25.16
C PHE A 746 18.98 0.18 -25.67
N TYR A 747 20.18 -0.01 -25.11
CA TYR A 747 21.38 0.73 -25.55
C TYR A 747 21.69 0.48 -27.02
N ASP A 748 21.66 -0.78 -27.47
CA ASP A 748 21.84 -1.14 -28.88
C ASP A 748 20.70 -0.58 -29.75
N GLY A 749 19.48 -0.51 -29.22
CA GLY A 749 18.33 0.08 -29.88
C GLY A 749 18.48 1.59 -30.11
N VAL A 750 18.76 2.36 -29.05
CA VAL A 750 18.80 3.84 -29.11
C VAL A 750 19.98 4.36 -29.94
N ARG A 751 21.09 3.61 -30.03
CA ARG A 751 22.25 3.98 -30.85
C ARG A 751 22.14 3.55 -32.32
N SER A 752 21.09 2.83 -32.70
CA SER A 752 20.90 2.34 -34.07
C SER A 752 20.08 3.34 -34.88
N ALA A 753 20.71 3.98 -35.87
CA ALA A 753 20.03 4.95 -36.75
C ALA A 753 18.88 4.34 -37.57
N VAL A 754 18.97 3.03 -37.88
CA VAL A 754 17.93 2.27 -38.57
C VAL A 754 17.63 1.01 -37.77
N LEU A 755 16.39 0.88 -37.32
CA LEU A 755 15.87 -0.31 -36.63
C LEU A 755 15.00 -1.15 -37.57
N PRO A 756 14.76 -2.44 -37.27
CA PRO A 756 13.88 -3.31 -38.07
C PRO A 756 12.39 -2.92 -38.01
N ALA A 757 12.04 -1.76 -37.44
CA ALA A 757 10.68 -1.22 -37.39
C ALA A 757 10.11 -0.89 -38.79
N ASN A 758 10.97 -0.76 -39.81
CA ASN A 758 10.54 -0.67 -41.19
C ASN A 758 9.77 -1.93 -41.65
N LEU A 759 10.18 -3.13 -41.22
CA LEU A 759 9.44 -4.37 -41.50
C LEU A 759 8.10 -4.40 -40.75
N LEU A 760 8.05 -3.91 -39.51
CA LEU A 760 6.80 -3.78 -38.75
C LEU A 760 5.81 -2.86 -39.48
N GLN A 761 6.29 -1.73 -40.02
CA GLN A 761 5.47 -0.84 -40.82
C GLN A 761 4.97 -1.50 -42.12
N ALA A 762 5.85 -2.19 -42.84
CA ALA A 762 5.47 -2.94 -44.04
C ALA A 762 4.42 -4.02 -43.73
N GLN A 763 4.55 -4.75 -42.62
CA GLN A 763 3.55 -5.73 -42.18
C GLN A 763 2.20 -5.07 -41.88
N ARG A 764 2.18 -3.98 -41.10
CA ARG A 764 0.96 -3.22 -40.77
C ARG A 764 0.26 -2.70 -42.03
N ASP A 765 1.02 -2.17 -42.98
CA ASP A 765 0.47 -1.72 -44.25
C ASP A 765 -0.03 -2.89 -45.12
N TYR A 766 0.67 -4.03 -45.09
CA TYR A 766 0.28 -5.23 -45.82
C TYR A 766 -1.08 -5.77 -45.39
N PHE A 767 -1.26 -6.06 -44.08
CA PHE A 767 -2.48 -6.73 -43.62
C PHE A 767 -3.63 -5.75 -43.33
N GLY A 768 -3.33 -4.48 -43.05
CA GLY A 768 -4.29 -3.52 -42.50
C GLY A 768 -4.33 -2.17 -43.22
N ALA A 769 -3.56 -1.99 -44.29
CA ALA A 769 -3.47 -0.73 -45.03
C ALA A 769 -3.20 0.49 -44.13
N HIS A 770 -2.41 0.29 -43.07
CA HIS A 770 -2.11 1.29 -42.04
C HIS A 770 -1.12 2.37 -42.47
N THR A 771 -0.67 2.34 -43.72
CA THR A 771 0.30 3.28 -44.31
C THR A 771 1.68 3.25 -43.66
N PHE A 772 2.67 3.87 -44.31
CA PHE A 772 4.01 4.11 -43.78
C PHE A 772 4.61 5.40 -44.35
N ARG A 773 5.74 5.87 -43.80
CA ARG A 773 6.53 6.98 -44.33
C ARG A 773 7.81 6.48 -45.00
N VAL A 774 8.23 7.13 -46.08
CA VAL A 774 9.51 6.87 -46.74
C VAL A 774 10.67 7.42 -45.91
N LEU A 775 11.84 6.79 -46.01
CA LEU A 775 13.06 7.28 -45.35
C LEU A 775 13.57 8.53 -46.08
N PRO A 776 14.06 9.57 -45.37
CA PRO A 776 14.71 10.71 -46.00
C PRO A 776 15.86 10.30 -46.92
N GLY A 777 15.88 10.82 -48.14
CA GLY A 777 16.84 10.48 -49.20
C GLY A 777 16.50 9.21 -50.01
N GLN A 778 15.35 8.59 -49.79
CA GLN A 778 14.83 7.44 -50.57
C GLN A 778 13.52 7.75 -51.31
N GLU A 779 13.21 9.03 -51.47
CA GLU A 779 11.97 9.50 -52.06
C GLU A 779 11.91 9.24 -53.57
N SER A 780 10.69 9.16 -54.11
CA SER A 780 10.44 9.08 -55.55
C SER A 780 9.04 9.63 -55.87
N ASP A 781 8.69 9.76 -57.15
CA ASP A 781 7.34 10.14 -57.57
C ASP A 781 6.24 9.24 -56.96
N ARG A 782 6.58 8.00 -56.60
CA ARG A 782 5.67 7.04 -55.95
C ARG A 782 5.75 7.03 -54.44
N LEU A 783 6.83 7.57 -53.86
CA LEU A 783 7.11 7.59 -52.42
C LEU A 783 7.53 9.01 -52.02
N PRO A 784 6.61 9.98 -51.99
CA PRO A 784 6.95 11.37 -51.68
C PRO A 784 7.32 11.54 -50.20
N ASP A 785 8.22 12.50 -49.94
CA ASP A 785 8.57 12.90 -48.56
C ASP A 785 7.33 13.37 -47.80
N GLY A 786 7.29 13.09 -46.50
CA GLY A 786 6.28 13.68 -45.62
C GLY A 786 4.83 13.27 -45.93
N GLN A 787 4.59 12.16 -46.65
CA GLN A 787 3.23 11.63 -46.88
C GLN A 787 3.05 10.20 -46.37
N ASP A 788 1.83 9.88 -45.91
CA ASP A 788 1.40 8.52 -45.58
C ASP A 788 1.17 7.74 -46.87
N ILE A 789 1.96 6.68 -47.06
CA ILE A 789 1.98 5.87 -48.27
C ILE A 789 1.35 4.51 -47.99
N HIS A 790 0.41 4.08 -48.83
CA HIS A 790 -0.09 2.72 -48.86
C HIS A 790 0.40 2.00 -50.13
N VAL A 791 0.91 0.77 -49.98
CA VAL A 791 1.28 -0.09 -51.09
C VAL A 791 0.28 -1.24 -51.22
N ASN A 792 -0.20 -1.50 -52.44
CA ASN A 792 -0.97 -2.72 -52.72
C ASN A 792 -0.03 -3.93 -52.83
N TRP A 793 0.36 -4.48 -51.68
CA TRP A 793 1.34 -5.56 -51.60
C TRP A 793 0.89 -6.87 -52.27
N THR A 794 -0.42 -7.09 -52.41
CA THR A 794 -0.98 -8.33 -52.96
C THR A 794 -1.25 -8.27 -54.46
N GLY A 795 -1.27 -7.05 -55.03
CA GLY A 795 -1.76 -6.80 -56.39
C GLY A 795 -3.26 -7.06 -56.58
N ARG A 796 -3.98 -7.36 -55.49
CA ARG A 796 -5.43 -7.68 -55.48
C ARG A 796 -6.23 -6.83 -54.51
N GLY A 797 -5.56 -6.12 -53.59
CA GLY A 797 -6.19 -5.15 -52.70
C GLY A 797 -6.59 -3.87 -53.45
N GLY A 798 -7.53 -3.10 -52.89
CA GLY A 798 -7.85 -1.76 -53.42
C GLY A 798 -6.80 -0.72 -53.01
N ASN A 799 -6.85 0.48 -53.60
CA ASN A 799 -5.97 1.60 -53.23
C ASN A 799 -6.47 2.38 -51.98
N VAL A 800 -7.30 1.74 -51.15
CA VAL A 800 -7.93 2.37 -50.00
C VAL A 800 -7.09 2.08 -48.76
N SER A 801 -6.60 3.12 -48.10
CA SER A 801 -5.87 3.01 -46.83
C SER A 801 -6.79 3.23 -45.64
N ALA A 802 -6.39 2.71 -44.48
CA ALA A 802 -7.03 3.06 -43.22
C ALA A 802 -6.72 4.54 -42.90
N SER A 803 -7.73 5.30 -42.47
CA SER A 803 -7.50 6.60 -41.86
C SER A 803 -6.75 6.41 -40.54
N THR A 804 -5.75 7.26 -40.28
CA THR A 804 -5.09 7.32 -38.97
C THR A 804 -6.12 7.67 -37.90
N TYR A 805 -6.38 6.75 -36.98
CA TYR A 805 -7.14 7.03 -35.77
C TYR A 805 -6.15 7.58 -34.74
N SER A 806 -6.39 8.80 -34.24
CA SER A 806 -5.76 9.28 -33.00
C SER A 806 -6.45 8.56 -31.85
N ALA A 807 -5.75 7.64 -31.19
CA ALA A 807 -6.22 6.94 -30.00
C ALA A 807 -6.00 7.82 -28.76
#